data_AF-A0A972H3Z9-F1
#
_entry.id   AF-A0A972H3Z9-F1
#
_cell.length_a   1.000
_cell.length_b   1.000
_cell.length_c   1.000
_cell.angle_alpha   90.00
_cell.angle_beta   90.00
_cell.angle_gamma   90.00
#
_symmetry.space_group_name_H-M   'P 1'
#
loop_
_entity.id
_entity.type
_entity.pdbx_description
1 polymer ?
#
loop_
_entity_poly.entity_id
_entity_poly.type
_entity_poly.pdbx_seq_one_letter_code
_entity_poly.pdbx_strand_id
1 'polypeptide(L)'
;MYHSTDKLLEKGCQVEQKEKLCRSRGGESCAFDGAMIVLQPIADTAHLVHGPITCCGNSWQGRGTLSRKGTLHRMGFTTDMSELDIIYGSEDKLYRAILKTCETVNPRAIFVYATCVSGLIGEDIEAVCKKAEKNLGIRVIPVNAPGFIGPKNLGNRIAGEVLIDHVIGTTEPATTTPYDINLIGEYNIAGDLWLVEPLLREAGVRVLSRITGDATFHEITYAHRARLNLLVCSRALINVARQMEQKYGIPYVEVSFYGKTETTRALRLIGSCFTDLKDRIEALIARHEANLRLQLKPYSHLRGKRAVLYTGGVKSWSFISALLDLGIQVVAVGTKKSTFEDEEKMREILGEDALLVEDVSASNLKKLMIEHKADILIAGGRNLYLAMKEGFPFVDVNQERHSAYAGYEGLVNFARDISNSLSFFCPPVSTPTVVVSKRNEPKDLLVDPLKHPQSIGAAIALQGIDRTLPVIHSAQGCSFLEKVLITKHFREPIALQSTKLFTEDVVMGAEQRLLEVLKDAVLKHSPDLLGVIGSGLTEVRGEDLQMSLKEFLKEQPDCRVFPISIKEYEGALQEGYAKAVESVLRVIDENRARPGTKTKGQINVLVGPHLTPGDCTELREIIESFGLKPILVPDMAALDGSRTGFSALTSGGTTIQDLDRIPQSEFTLVIGPAMEGPARALQEKYSIEYLVMDSISGIYGTDGLMKTLSILSNTPVPERFLRQRRILVDAMRDAHFFISGRRFCIATERDLALMLSRVITESGGQVKLVVVPVLPERPETIQADQIIEGDLDDIQGEFDLIVSSSHASDRAGQLGVPLYEMGFPVFNRIGYPNRITIGYRGTIDIIQDIANLLYKED
;
A
#
# COMPACT_ATOMS: atom_id res chain seq x y z
N MET A 1 53.32 10.69 2.49
CA MET A 1 53.93 10.05 1.30
C MET A 1 52.93 9.02 0.79
N TYR A 2 52.24 9.32 -0.32
CA TYR A 2 51.06 8.61 -0.84
C TYR A 2 51.44 7.28 -1.53
N HIS A 3 51.79 6.23 -0.78
CA HIS A 3 52.27 4.98 -1.39
C HIS A 3 51.18 4.01 -1.93
N SER A 4 49.88 4.31 -1.75
CA SER A 4 48.77 3.44 -2.18
C SER A 4 48.17 3.83 -3.54
N THR A 5 47.96 5.12 -3.81
CA THR A 5 47.40 5.61 -5.08
C THR A 5 48.36 5.51 -6.27
N ASP A 6 49.68 5.58 -6.05
CA ASP A 6 50.66 5.53 -7.13
C ASP A 6 50.71 4.14 -7.79
N LYS A 7 50.43 3.06 -7.05
CA LYS A 7 50.37 1.69 -7.61
C LYS A 7 49.22 1.51 -8.61
N LEU A 8 48.10 2.22 -8.42
CA LEU A 8 46.94 2.21 -9.34
C LEU A 8 47.26 2.89 -10.67
N LEU A 9 48.19 3.86 -10.67
CA LEU A 9 48.64 4.56 -11.88
C LEU A 9 49.79 3.83 -12.59
N GLU A 10 50.68 3.16 -11.84
CA GLU A 10 51.88 2.52 -12.40
C GLU A 10 51.64 1.15 -13.04
N LYS A 11 50.74 0.31 -12.48
CA LYS A 11 50.54 -1.07 -12.99
C LYS A 11 49.46 -1.22 -14.08
N GLY A 12 48.73 -0.15 -14.39
CA GLY A 12 47.77 -0.12 -15.50
C GLY A 12 48.36 0.28 -16.85
N CYS A 13 49.64 0.65 -16.92
CA CYS A 13 50.27 1.25 -18.11
C CYS A 13 51.16 0.29 -18.92
N GLN A 14 50.76 -0.98 -19.08
CA GLN A 14 51.23 -1.76 -20.23
C GLN A 14 50.25 -1.58 -21.40
N VAL A 15 50.56 -0.59 -22.25
CA VAL A 15 50.08 -0.40 -23.63
C VAL A 15 48.54 -0.40 -23.81
N GLU A 16 47.80 0.30 -22.95
CA GLU A 16 46.50 0.84 -23.34
C GLU A 16 46.61 2.36 -23.52
N GLN A 17 46.15 2.86 -24.67
CA GLN A 17 46.29 4.24 -25.11
C GLN A 17 45.86 5.25 -24.02
N LYS A 18 46.74 6.24 -23.78
CA LYS A 18 46.62 7.32 -22.77
C LYS A 18 45.36 8.21 -22.87
N GLU A 19 44.46 7.98 -23.82
CA GLU A 19 43.21 8.75 -23.97
C GLU A 19 42.03 8.21 -23.15
N LYS A 20 42.12 7.00 -22.55
CA LYS A 20 41.02 6.37 -21.81
C LYS A 20 41.09 6.56 -20.28
N LEU A 21 41.40 7.76 -19.79
CA LEU A 21 41.08 8.07 -18.39
C LEU A 21 39.55 8.04 -18.27
N CYS A 22 39.00 7.24 -17.36
CA CYS A 22 37.56 7.16 -17.06
C CYS A 22 37.05 8.53 -16.55
N ARG A 23 36.87 9.49 -17.47
CA ARG A 23 36.32 10.81 -17.19
C ARG A 23 34.84 10.63 -16.92
N SER A 24 34.39 11.10 -15.75
CA SER A 24 32.98 11.18 -15.37
C SER A 24 32.18 11.84 -16.49
N ARG A 25 31.29 11.09 -17.13
CA ARG A 25 30.27 11.63 -18.04
C ARG A 25 29.13 12.11 -17.16
N GLY A 26 29.19 13.36 -16.69
CA GLY A 26 28.32 13.98 -15.66
C GLY A 26 26.95 13.32 -15.40
N GLY A 27 26.67 13.03 -14.13
CA GLY A 27 25.49 12.27 -13.68
C GLY A 27 25.81 10.97 -12.93
N GLU A 28 27.09 10.69 -12.68
CA GLU A 28 27.58 9.58 -11.87
C GLU A 28 27.85 10.01 -10.42
N SER A 29 27.75 9.05 -9.49
CA SER A 29 28.10 9.25 -8.09
C SER A 29 29.63 9.29 -7.86
N CYS A 30 30.07 9.73 -6.69
CA CYS A 30 31.50 9.91 -6.36
C CYS A 30 32.18 8.59 -5.90
N ALA A 31 33.51 8.61 -5.77
CA ALA A 31 34.28 7.44 -5.33
C ALA A 31 33.88 6.95 -3.93
N PHE A 32 33.58 7.86 -2.99
CA PHE A 32 33.11 7.52 -1.65
C PHE A 32 31.82 6.69 -1.70
N ASP A 33 30.83 7.16 -2.47
CA ASP A 33 29.57 6.43 -2.63
C ASP A 33 29.86 5.04 -3.19
N GLY A 34 30.65 4.94 -4.27
CA GLY A 34 31.07 3.65 -4.86
C GLY A 34 31.66 2.67 -3.84
N ALA A 35 32.54 3.14 -2.95
CA ALA A 35 33.11 2.28 -1.90
C ALA A 35 32.04 1.80 -0.91
N MET A 36 31.11 2.69 -0.50
CA MET A 36 29.97 2.34 0.34
C MET A 36 29.03 1.33 -0.36
N ILE A 37 28.77 1.45 -1.67
CA ILE A 37 27.95 0.48 -2.42
C ILE A 37 28.45 -0.94 -2.23
N VAL A 38 29.77 -1.12 -2.28
CA VAL A 38 30.40 -2.43 -2.18
C VAL A 38 30.44 -2.89 -0.74
N LEU A 39 30.91 -2.08 0.20
CA LEU A 39 31.21 -2.56 1.54
C LEU A 39 29.99 -2.52 2.48
N GLN A 40 29.10 -1.52 2.33
CA GLN A 40 27.95 -1.34 3.22
C GLN A 40 27.06 -2.59 3.31
N PRO A 41 26.78 -3.35 2.24
CA PRO A 41 25.95 -4.57 2.30
C PRO A 41 26.43 -5.69 3.25
N ILE A 42 27.64 -5.61 3.80
CA ILE A 42 28.16 -6.57 4.77
C ILE A 42 27.40 -6.40 6.10
N ALA A 43 26.63 -7.42 6.45
CA ALA A 43 25.50 -7.30 7.38
C ALA A 43 25.88 -6.93 8.82
N ASP A 44 27.06 -7.36 9.26
CA ASP A 44 27.55 -7.34 10.64
C ASP A 44 28.77 -6.42 10.85
N THR A 45 29.01 -5.50 9.93
CA THR A 45 30.06 -4.47 10.05
C THR A 45 29.50 -3.08 10.25
N ALA A 46 30.24 -2.25 10.97
CA ALA A 46 29.95 -0.83 11.09
C ALA A 46 30.69 -0.04 10.00
N HIS A 47 30.01 0.95 9.43
CA HIS A 47 30.53 1.80 8.36
C HIS A 47 30.62 3.24 8.87
N LEU A 48 31.81 3.63 9.34
CA LEU A 48 32.08 4.94 9.93
C LEU A 48 32.58 5.91 8.87
N VAL A 49 31.78 6.93 8.56
CA VAL A 49 32.11 7.98 7.60
C VAL A 49 32.89 9.08 8.31
N HIS A 50 34.15 9.26 7.94
CA HIS A 50 34.98 10.34 8.47
C HIS A 50 34.85 11.59 7.58
N GLY A 51 33.96 12.49 7.98
CA GLY A 51 33.64 13.69 7.21
C GLY A 51 32.52 14.51 7.84
N PRO A 52 32.10 15.59 7.16
CA PRO A 52 30.87 16.32 7.51
C PRO A 52 29.63 15.43 7.40
N ILE A 53 28.56 15.77 8.15
CA ILE A 53 27.29 15.03 8.16
C ILE A 53 26.74 14.68 6.78
N THR A 54 26.95 15.54 5.78
CA THR A 54 26.38 15.42 4.42
C THR A 54 26.70 14.09 3.74
N CYS A 55 27.89 13.52 3.94
CA CYS A 55 28.25 12.25 3.30
C CYS A 55 27.44 11.09 3.88
N CYS A 56 27.36 11.00 5.21
CA CYS A 56 26.61 9.95 5.90
C CYS A 56 25.09 10.14 5.74
N GLY A 57 24.59 11.36 5.96
CA GLY A 57 23.15 11.66 5.90
C GLY A 57 22.50 11.37 4.55
N ASN A 58 23.25 11.44 3.43
CA ASN A 58 22.73 11.15 2.10
C ASN A 58 22.98 9.71 1.62
N SER A 59 23.94 8.98 2.21
CA SER A 59 24.30 7.62 1.77
C SER A 59 23.76 6.52 2.69
N TRP A 60 23.39 6.87 3.93
CA TRP A 60 22.87 5.92 4.90
C TRP A 60 21.52 5.32 4.48
N GLN A 61 21.39 3.99 4.60
CA GLN A 61 20.18 3.21 4.30
C GLN A 61 19.61 3.35 2.86
N GLY A 62 20.38 3.88 1.91
CA GLY A 62 19.88 4.21 0.57
C GLY A 62 19.86 3.07 -0.47
N ARG A 63 20.10 1.81 -0.08
CA ARG A 63 20.41 0.71 -1.02
C ARG A 63 19.36 -0.39 -1.16
N GLY A 64 18.38 -0.50 -0.27
CA GLY A 64 17.37 -1.59 -0.36
C GLY A 64 17.95 -3.01 -0.26
N THR A 65 19.19 -3.17 0.23
CA THR A 65 19.79 -4.48 0.51
C THR A 65 19.08 -5.13 1.69
N LEU A 66 18.64 -6.38 1.49
CA LEU A 66 18.10 -7.21 2.56
C LEU A 66 19.18 -8.14 3.11
N SER A 67 19.09 -8.47 4.40
CA SER A 67 20.00 -9.40 5.05
C SER A 67 19.30 -10.17 6.17
N ARG A 68 19.62 -11.46 6.30
CA ARG A 68 19.19 -12.32 7.41
C ARG A 68 20.23 -12.43 8.52
N LYS A 69 21.45 -11.92 8.28
CA LYS A 69 22.64 -12.15 9.13
C LYS A 69 22.95 -10.99 10.09
N GLY A 70 22.29 -9.84 9.93
CA GLY A 70 22.48 -8.68 10.79
C GLY A 70 21.90 -7.39 10.17
N THR A 71 21.78 -6.35 10.98
CA THR A 71 21.19 -5.05 10.60
C THR A 71 22.19 -3.88 10.69
N LEU A 72 23.46 -4.13 11.02
CA LEU A 72 24.45 -3.06 11.23
C LEU A 72 24.72 -2.25 9.96
N HIS A 73 24.66 -2.89 8.79
CA HIS A 73 24.71 -2.20 7.49
C HIS A 73 23.63 -1.12 7.29
N ARG A 74 22.50 -1.23 8.02
CA ARG A 74 21.40 -0.27 8.03
C ARG A 74 21.57 0.82 9.09
N MET A 75 22.72 0.92 9.76
CA MET A 75 23.03 1.99 10.72
C MET A 75 24.06 2.97 10.15
N GLY A 76 23.92 4.25 10.51
CA GLY A 76 24.76 5.34 10.01
C GLY A 76 25.71 5.80 11.10
N PHE A 77 27.01 5.80 10.82
CA PHE A 77 28.03 6.25 11.77
C PHE A 77 28.86 7.34 11.10
N THR A 78 29.06 8.46 11.78
CA THR A 78 29.86 9.57 11.25
C THR A 78 30.59 10.30 12.36
N THR A 79 31.73 10.90 12.01
CA THR A 79 32.43 11.84 12.92
C THR A 79 31.80 13.23 12.92
N ASP A 80 30.97 13.55 11.93
CA ASP A 80 30.36 14.87 11.71
C ASP A 80 31.36 16.02 11.94
N MET A 81 32.34 16.13 11.05
CA MET A 81 33.41 17.12 11.17
C MET A 81 32.86 18.55 11.13
N SER A 82 33.21 19.34 12.14
CA SER A 82 32.92 20.76 12.26
C SER A 82 34.04 21.62 11.65
N GLU A 83 33.83 22.93 11.59
CA GLU A 83 34.85 23.88 11.13
C GLU A 83 36.15 23.78 11.95
N LEU A 84 36.05 23.61 13.28
CA LEU A 84 37.22 23.47 14.15
C LEU A 84 38.00 22.18 13.86
N ASP A 85 37.30 21.09 13.53
CA ASP A 85 37.90 19.82 13.15
C ASP A 85 38.69 19.93 11.83
N ILE A 86 38.25 20.82 10.93
CA ILE A 86 38.93 21.09 9.66
C ILE A 86 40.20 21.92 9.89
N ILE A 87 40.16 22.90 10.80
CA ILE A 87 41.27 23.82 11.07
C ILE A 87 42.38 23.11 11.89
N TYR A 88 42.01 22.37 12.92
CA TYR A 88 42.95 21.79 13.88
C TYR A 88 43.26 20.30 13.65
N GLY A 89 42.56 19.66 12.73
CA GLY A 89 42.60 18.21 12.54
C GLY A 89 41.62 17.48 13.47
N SER A 90 41.27 16.26 13.08
CA SER A 90 40.14 15.51 13.65
C SER A 90 40.45 14.04 13.93
N GLU A 91 41.73 13.65 13.87
CA GLU A 91 42.22 12.30 14.17
C GLU A 91 41.81 11.79 15.57
N ASP A 92 41.86 12.65 16.60
CA ASP A 92 41.41 12.30 17.96
C ASP A 92 39.89 12.16 18.04
N LYS A 93 39.14 12.92 17.23
CA LYS A 93 37.69 12.77 17.11
C LYS A 93 37.35 11.45 16.44
N LEU A 94 38.07 11.10 15.36
CA LEU A 94 37.94 9.82 14.67
C LEU A 94 38.21 8.65 15.61
N TYR A 95 39.33 8.69 16.36
CA TYR A 95 39.67 7.64 17.31
C TYR A 95 38.57 7.43 18.35
N ARG A 96 38.07 8.51 18.96
CA ARG A 96 36.95 8.44 19.92
C ARG A 96 35.66 7.91 19.28
N ALA A 97 35.37 8.30 18.03
CA ALA A 97 34.19 7.81 17.30
C ALA A 97 34.27 6.31 17.01
N ILE A 98 35.46 5.79 16.68
CA ILE A 98 35.68 4.34 16.49
C ILE A 98 35.42 3.58 17.79
N LEU A 99 36.01 4.04 18.91
CA LEU A 99 35.78 3.43 20.23
C LEU A 99 34.30 3.44 20.60
N LYS A 100 33.62 4.59 20.41
CA LYS A 100 32.20 4.72 20.73
C LYS A 100 31.32 3.83 19.88
N THR A 101 31.65 3.69 18.59
CA THR A 101 30.95 2.77 17.68
C THR A 101 31.06 1.34 18.19
N CYS A 102 32.27 0.90 18.57
CA CYS A 102 32.48 -0.44 19.10
C CYS A 102 31.72 -0.67 20.42
N GLU A 103 31.77 0.28 21.35
CA GLU A 103 31.04 0.22 22.63
C GLU A 103 29.52 0.12 22.42
N THR A 104 28.99 0.84 21.42
CA THR A 104 27.54 0.96 21.24
C THR A 104 26.93 -0.24 20.53
N VAL A 105 27.60 -0.80 19.51
CA VAL A 105 26.99 -1.82 18.64
C VAL A 105 27.78 -3.13 18.50
N ASN A 106 28.98 -3.22 19.10
CA ASN A 106 29.84 -4.41 19.08
C ASN A 106 29.98 -5.08 17.69
N PRO A 107 30.46 -4.35 16.65
CA PRO A 107 30.53 -4.86 15.28
C PRO A 107 31.66 -5.88 15.11
N ARG A 108 31.56 -6.75 14.09
CA ARG A 108 32.65 -7.69 13.76
C ARG A 108 33.89 -7.01 13.17
N ALA A 109 33.68 -5.93 12.44
CA ALA A 109 34.72 -5.06 11.93
C ALA A 109 34.15 -3.65 11.70
N ILE A 110 35.02 -2.65 11.63
CA ILE A 110 34.67 -1.27 11.33
C ILE A 110 35.40 -0.84 10.06
N PHE A 111 34.65 -0.45 9.03
CA PHE A 111 35.20 0.23 7.86
C PHE A 111 35.15 1.74 8.09
N VAL A 112 36.28 2.42 7.93
CA VAL A 112 36.44 3.86 8.18
C VAL A 112 36.69 4.57 6.85
N TYR A 113 35.73 5.37 6.40
CA TYR A 113 35.77 5.99 5.08
C TYR A 113 36.34 7.40 5.13
N ALA A 114 37.35 7.65 4.30
CA ALA A 114 37.81 8.99 4.01
C ALA A 114 36.84 9.70 3.05
N THR A 115 36.48 10.95 3.36
CA THR A 115 35.66 11.79 2.48
C THR A 115 36.50 12.91 1.87
N CYS A 116 35.88 13.80 1.08
CA CYS A 116 36.58 14.91 0.45
C CYS A 116 37.31 15.81 1.44
N VAL A 117 36.74 16.03 2.63
CA VAL A 117 37.31 16.95 3.63
C VAL A 117 38.51 16.31 4.33
N SER A 118 38.35 15.11 4.90
CA SER A 118 39.44 14.39 5.56
C SER A 118 40.60 14.08 4.59
N GLY A 119 40.27 13.74 3.33
CA GLY A 119 41.27 13.51 2.28
C GLY A 119 42.01 14.78 1.83
N LEU A 120 41.39 15.97 1.91
CA LEU A 120 42.01 17.23 1.54
C LEU A 120 42.89 17.80 2.65
N ILE A 121 42.49 17.62 3.92
CA ILE A 121 43.32 17.96 5.08
C ILE A 121 44.55 17.05 5.14
N GLY A 122 44.42 15.81 4.67
CA GLY A 122 45.52 14.84 4.60
C GLY A 122 45.76 14.11 5.91
N GLU A 123 44.69 13.81 6.66
CA GLU A 123 44.74 13.07 7.92
C GLU A 123 45.23 11.63 7.73
N ASP A 124 45.99 11.11 8.71
CA ASP A 124 46.50 9.74 8.67
C ASP A 124 45.47 8.75 9.25
N ILE A 125 44.40 8.54 8.49
CA ILE A 125 43.31 7.62 8.84
C ILE A 125 43.85 6.20 9.07
N GLU A 126 44.89 5.78 8.34
CA GLU A 126 45.50 4.46 8.51
C GLU A 126 46.16 4.30 9.87
N ALA A 127 46.91 5.30 10.34
CA ALA A 127 47.53 5.29 11.65
C ALA A 127 46.47 5.26 12.77
N VAL A 128 45.41 6.06 12.64
CA VAL A 128 44.29 6.06 13.60
C VAL A 128 43.58 4.70 13.64
N CYS A 129 43.31 4.10 12.48
CA CYS A 129 42.70 2.77 12.39
C CYS A 129 43.57 1.69 13.03
N LYS A 130 44.89 1.67 12.73
CA LYS A 130 45.84 0.72 13.35
C LYS A 130 45.90 0.86 14.88
N LYS A 131 45.90 2.10 15.37
CA LYS A 131 45.86 2.40 16.81
C LYS A 131 44.57 1.89 17.46
N ALA A 132 43.42 2.13 16.83
CA ALA A 132 42.13 1.66 17.31
C ALA A 132 41.98 0.14 17.28
N GLU A 133 42.43 -0.51 16.19
CA GLU A 133 42.45 -1.96 16.05
C GLU A 133 43.26 -2.64 17.16
N LYS A 134 44.47 -2.12 17.46
CA LYS A 134 45.30 -2.64 18.55
C LYS A 134 44.63 -2.53 19.92
N ASN A 135 43.85 -1.48 20.14
CA ASN A 135 43.14 -1.26 21.41
C ASN A 135 41.90 -2.15 21.54
N LEU A 136 41.09 -2.23 20.48
CA LEU A 136 39.80 -2.92 20.52
C LEU A 136 39.89 -4.43 20.28
N GLY A 137 40.94 -4.92 19.62
CA GLY A 137 41.08 -6.33 19.26
C GLY A 137 40.13 -6.77 18.12
N ILE A 138 39.47 -5.83 17.45
CA ILE A 138 38.66 -6.07 16.23
C ILE A 138 39.29 -5.34 15.04
N ARG A 139 38.96 -5.78 13.84
CA ARG A 139 39.48 -5.17 12.60
C ARG A 139 38.91 -3.76 12.41
N VAL A 140 39.79 -2.78 12.22
CA VAL A 140 39.43 -1.39 11.88
C VAL A 140 40.14 -1.03 10.57
N ILE A 141 39.36 -0.97 9.50
CA ILE A 141 39.87 -1.01 8.13
C ILE A 141 39.68 0.38 7.48
N PRO A 142 40.77 1.06 7.11
CA PRO A 142 40.69 2.34 6.41
C PRO A 142 40.23 2.13 4.96
N VAL A 143 39.33 3.00 4.50
CA VAL A 143 38.81 3.05 3.14
C VAL A 143 39.07 4.43 2.56
N ASN A 144 40.22 4.57 1.88
CA ASN A 144 40.67 5.83 1.31
C ASN A 144 40.02 6.07 -0.06
N ALA A 145 38.76 6.53 -0.04
CA ALA A 145 37.97 6.80 -1.24
C ALA A 145 37.35 8.22 -1.24
N PRO A 146 38.14 9.31 -1.10
CA PRO A 146 37.59 10.67 -1.09
C PRO A 146 36.80 10.96 -2.39
N GLY A 147 35.68 11.66 -2.29
CA GLY A 147 34.77 11.80 -3.44
C GLY A 147 35.39 12.41 -4.71
N PHE A 148 36.38 13.31 -4.55
CA PHE A 148 37.00 14.03 -5.67
C PHE A 148 38.01 13.21 -6.49
N ILE A 149 38.45 12.03 -6.04
CA ILE A 149 39.46 11.24 -6.78
C ILE A 149 38.88 10.51 -7.99
N GLY A 150 37.56 10.39 -8.11
CA GLY A 150 36.96 9.82 -9.30
C GLY A 150 35.49 9.40 -9.16
N PRO A 151 34.97 8.70 -10.17
CA PRO A 151 33.59 8.27 -10.22
C PRO A 151 33.33 7.04 -9.33
N LYS A 152 32.06 6.70 -9.18
CA LYS A 152 31.53 5.51 -8.48
C LYS A 152 32.31 4.23 -8.81
N ASN A 153 32.62 3.99 -10.08
CA ASN A 153 33.32 2.76 -10.51
C ASN A 153 34.76 2.69 -9.97
N LEU A 154 35.43 3.84 -9.77
CA LEU A 154 36.72 3.87 -9.07
C LEU A 154 36.54 3.49 -7.60
N GLY A 155 35.50 4.03 -6.95
CA GLY A 155 35.11 3.66 -5.58
C GLY A 155 34.88 2.17 -5.38
N ASN A 156 34.16 1.53 -6.30
CA ASN A 156 33.94 0.08 -6.28
C ASN A 156 35.26 -0.70 -6.31
N ARG A 157 36.20 -0.27 -7.16
CA ARG A 157 37.53 -0.92 -7.27
C ARG A 157 38.33 -0.76 -5.98
N ILE A 158 38.35 0.44 -5.39
CA ILE A 158 39.02 0.71 -4.11
C ILE A 158 38.45 -0.19 -3.02
N ALA A 159 37.13 -0.30 -2.92
CA ALA A 159 36.51 -1.22 -1.97
C ALA A 159 36.89 -2.68 -2.21
N GLY A 160 36.95 -3.12 -3.47
CA GLY A 160 37.43 -4.45 -3.83
C GLY A 160 38.88 -4.71 -3.40
N GLU A 161 39.77 -3.73 -3.60
CA GLU A 161 41.16 -3.79 -3.14
C GLU A 161 41.26 -3.84 -1.62
N VAL A 162 40.46 -3.03 -0.92
CA VAL A 162 40.35 -3.08 0.55
C VAL A 162 39.99 -4.49 1.03
N LEU A 163 39.04 -5.16 0.37
CA LEU A 163 38.69 -6.54 0.71
C LEU A 163 39.87 -7.51 0.48
N ILE A 164 40.58 -7.41 -0.64
CA ILE A 164 41.72 -8.30 -0.95
C ILE A 164 42.91 -8.08 -0.02
N ASP A 165 43.18 -6.84 0.34
CA ASP A 165 44.37 -6.47 1.12
C ASP A 165 44.16 -6.63 2.63
N HIS A 166 42.95 -6.36 3.13
CA HIS A 166 42.70 -6.32 4.57
C HIS A 166 41.80 -7.43 5.12
N VAL A 167 41.06 -8.14 4.26
CA VAL A 167 39.99 -9.08 4.69
C VAL A 167 40.20 -10.49 4.18
N ILE A 168 40.27 -10.70 2.86
CA ILE A 168 40.34 -12.03 2.24
C ILE A 168 41.69 -12.69 2.55
N GLY A 169 41.65 -13.95 2.99
CA GLY A 169 42.85 -14.71 3.35
C GLY A 169 43.28 -14.55 4.81
N THR A 170 42.48 -13.91 5.66
CA THR A 170 42.84 -13.66 7.07
C THR A 170 42.40 -14.75 8.03
N THR A 171 41.42 -15.58 7.67
CA THR A 171 41.01 -16.74 8.47
C THR A 171 40.69 -17.95 7.60
N GLU A 172 40.54 -19.13 8.19
CA GLU A 172 40.22 -20.37 7.48
C GLU A 172 38.78 -20.82 7.78
N PRO A 173 38.05 -21.39 6.80
CA PRO A 173 36.70 -21.88 7.01
C PRO A 173 36.74 -23.21 7.78
N ALA A 174 35.70 -23.49 8.57
CA ALA A 174 35.61 -24.73 9.34
C ALA A 174 35.59 -25.99 8.43
N THR A 175 35.00 -25.90 7.25
CA THR A 175 34.94 -26.98 6.26
C THR A 175 35.05 -26.43 4.85
N THR A 176 35.65 -27.21 3.94
CA THR A 176 35.63 -26.94 2.49
C THR A 176 35.08 -28.14 1.73
N THR A 177 34.52 -27.90 0.56
CA THR A 177 33.99 -28.92 -0.36
C THR A 177 34.61 -28.79 -1.75
N PRO A 178 34.54 -29.82 -2.60
CA PRO A 178 35.00 -29.73 -4.00
C PRO A 178 34.22 -28.72 -4.87
N TYR A 179 33.05 -28.27 -4.42
CA TYR A 179 32.12 -27.43 -5.18
C TYR A 179 31.82 -26.09 -4.48
N ASP A 180 32.77 -25.61 -3.67
CA ASP A 180 32.67 -24.31 -3.01
C ASP A 180 32.93 -23.17 -4.01
N ILE A 181 32.03 -22.18 -4.06
CA ILE A 181 32.14 -21.01 -4.93
C ILE A 181 32.02 -19.70 -4.15
N ASN A 182 32.51 -18.60 -4.74
CA ASN A 182 32.18 -17.25 -4.29
C ASN A 182 31.23 -16.57 -5.26
N LEU A 183 30.32 -15.75 -4.73
CA LEU A 183 29.52 -14.81 -5.51
C LEU A 183 30.10 -13.42 -5.33
N ILE A 184 30.54 -12.79 -6.42
CA ILE A 184 31.17 -11.46 -6.43
C ILE A 184 30.28 -10.51 -7.22
N GLY A 185 29.93 -9.36 -6.65
CA GLY A 185 29.10 -8.34 -7.30
C GLY A 185 27.59 -8.50 -7.08
N GLU A 186 27.16 -9.40 -6.18
CA GLU A 186 25.76 -9.53 -5.77
C GLU A 186 25.50 -8.74 -4.49
N TYR A 187 24.45 -7.92 -4.47
CA TYR A 187 24.12 -6.97 -3.39
C TYR A 187 22.84 -7.32 -2.64
N ASN A 188 22.15 -8.41 -3.01
CA ASN A 188 20.90 -8.88 -2.43
C ASN A 188 19.80 -7.80 -2.34
N ILE A 189 19.66 -7.02 -3.41
CA ILE A 189 18.61 -6.00 -3.54
C ILE A 189 17.26 -6.71 -3.60
N ALA A 190 16.32 -6.30 -2.75
CA ALA A 190 14.98 -6.90 -2.65
C ALA A 190 14.96 -8.43 -2.44
N GLY A 191 16.08 -9.04 -2.03
CA GLY A 191 16.17 -10.49 -1.82
C GLY A 191 16.54 -11.32 -3.05
N ASP A 192 17.09 -10.73 -4.12
CA ASP A 192 17.52 -11.46 -5.34
C ASP A 192 18.35 -12.72 -5.05
N LEU A 193 19.29 -12.64 -4.10
CA LEU A 193 20.16 -13.76 -3.76
C LEU A 193 19.39 -14.92 -3.13
N TRP A 194 18.28 -14.64 -2.44
CA TRP A 194 17.44 -15.65 -1.80
C TRP A 194 16.70 -16.52 -2.81
N LEU A 195 16.54 -16.06 -4.06
CA LEU A 195 16.00 -16.87 -5.17
C LEU A 195 17.10 -17.66 -5.89
N VAL A 196 18.33 -17.13 -5.94
CA VAL A 196 19.45 -17.76 -6.66
C VAL A 196 20.15 -18.83 -5.81
N GLU A 197 20.36 -18.61 -4.52
CA GLU A 197 21.12 -19.53 -3.68
C GLU A 197 20.48 -20.93 -3.55
N PRO A 198 19.15 -21.08 -3.37
CA PRO A 198 18.52 -22.39 -3.36
C PRO A 198 18.76 -23.18 -4.66
N LEU A 199 18.77 -22.48 -5.80
CA LEU A 199 19.03 -23.06 -7.12
C LEU A 199 20.46 -23.60 -7.22
N LEU A 200 21.46 -22.84 -6.74
CA LEU A 200 22.86 -23.27 -6.69
C LEU A 200 23.07 -24.47 -5.76
N ARG A 201 22.41 -24.44 -4.59
CA ARG A 201 22.46 -25.53 -3.61
C ARG A 201 21.87 -26.82 -4.19
N GLU A 202 20.75 -26.71 -4.90
CA GLU A 202 20.11 -27.84 -5.56
C GLU A 202 20.96 -28.39 -6.72
N ALA A 203 21.73 -27.54 -7.41
CA ALA A 203 22.74 -27.95 -8.39
C ALA A 203 23.92 -28.71 -7.78
N GLY A 204 24.05 -28.72 -6.44
CA GLY A 204 25.17 -29.35 -5.72
C GLY A 204 26.34 -28.41 -5.44
N VAL A 205 26.15 -27.11 -5.66
CA VAL A 205 27.17 -26.08 -5.51
C VAL A 205 26.93 -25.32 -4.20
N ARG A 206 27.98 -25.17 -3.39
CA ARG A 206 27.90 -24.45 -2.10
C ARG A 206 28.46 -23.04 -2.28
N VAL A 207 27.67 -22.03 -1.94
CA VAL A 207 28.16 -20.65 -1.83
C VAL A 207 28.96 -20.51 -0.54
N LEU A 208 30.28 -20.48 -0.66
CA LEU A 208 31.22 -20.31 0.45
C LEU A 208 31.24 -18.87 0.93
N SER A 209 31.30 -17.91 0.01
CA SER A 209 31.35 -16.48 0.33
C SER A 209 30.53 -15.61 -0.62
N ARG A 210 29.89 -14.57 -0.08
CA ARG A 210 29.15 -13.52 -0.78
C ARG A 210 29.90 -12.21 -0.66
N ILE A 211 30.21 -11.61 -1.80
CA ILE A 211 30.85 -10.31 -1.90
C ILE A 211 29.85 -9.45 -2.70
N THR A 212 28.88 -8.77 -2.07
CA THR A 212 28.84 -8.42 -0.62
C THR A 212 27.46 -8.48 0.05
N GLY A 213 26.35 -8.57 -0.68
CA GLY A 213 25.00 -8.60 -0.09
C GLY A 213 24.73 -9.85 0.75
N ASP A 214 24.02 -9.69 1.87
CA ASP A 214 23.70 -10.76 2.83
C ASP A 214 24.93 -11.56 3.29
N ALA A 215 26.11 -10.92 3.33
CA ALA A 215 27.37 -11.50 3.76
C ALA A 215 27.68 -11.12 5.22
N THR A 216 28.45 -11.95 5.92
CA THR A 216 29.15 -11.53 7.14
C THR A 216 30.61 -11.21 6.86
N PHE A 217 31.23 -10.38 7.71
CA PHE A 217 32.66 -10.10 7.64
C PHE A 217 33.49 -11.38 7.69
N HIS A 218 33.12 -12.29 8.61
CA HIS A 218 33.81 -13.57 8.77
C HIS A 218 33.73 -14.43 7.51
N GLU A 219 32.58 -14.45 6.84
CA GLU A 219 32.40 -15.16 5.58
C GLU A 219 33.33 -14.70 4.46
N ILE A 220 33.64 -13.40 4.40
CA ILE A 220 34.53 -12.85 3.37
C ILE A 220 36.00 -13.21 3.67
N THR A 221 36.37 -13.38 4.94
CA THR A 221 37.76 -13.61 5.34
C THR A 221 38.36 -14.91 4.79
N TYR A 222 37.54 -15.93 4.52
CA TYR A 222 37.96 -17.21 3.97
C TYR A 222 37.56 -17.44 2.50
N ALA A 223 37.19 -16.37 1.77
CA ALA A 223 36.82 -16.48 0.35
C ALA A 223 37.93 -17.07 -0.54
N HIS A 224 39.20 -17.00 -0.11
CA HIS A 224 40.36 -17.59 -0.80
C HIS A 224 40.37 -19.13 -0.81
N ARG A 225 39.40 -19.80 -0.18
CA ARG A 225 39.26 -21.27 -0.22
C ARG A 225 38.25 -21.81 -1.23
N ALA A 226 37.56 -20.95 -1.97
CA ALA A 226 36.67 -21.38 -3.04
C ALA A 226 37.42 -22.06 -4.20
N ARG A 227 36.67 -22.74 -5.06
CA ARG A 227 37.15 -23.38 -6.29
C ARG A 227 36.83 -22.56 -7.55
N LEU A 228 35.83 -21.68 -7.48
CA LEU A 228 35.41 -20.83 -8.58
C LEU A 228 34.82 -19.51 -8.04
N ASN A 229 35.14 -18.40 -8.70
CA ASN A 229 34.52 -17.10 -8.46
C ASN A 229 33.45 -16.81 -9.54
N LEU A 230 32.21 -16.58 -9.14
CA LEU A 230 31.15 -16.14 -10.03
C LEU A 230 31.02 -14.62 -9.94
N LEU A 231 31.33 -13.91 -11.02
CA LEU A 231 31.15 -12.48 -11.11
C LEU A 231 29.72 -12.19 -11.61
N VAL A 232 28.84 -11.76 -10.72
CA VAL A 232 27.40 -11.59 -10.96
C VAL A 232 27.11 -10.19 -11.46
N CYS A 233 26.58 -10.09 -12.69
CA CYS A 233 25.95 -8.90 -13.28
C CYS A 233 26.75 -7.57 -13.15
N SER A 234 28.07 -7.63 -12.98
CA SER A 234 28.85 -6.44 -12.62
C SER A 234 30.34 -6.58 -12.88
N ARG A 235 30.88 -5.73 -13.75
CA ARG A 235 32.33 -5.50 -13.85
C ARG A 235 32.88 -4.62 -12.71
N ALA A 236 32.05 -4.14 -11.79
CA ALA A 236 32.48 -3.26 -10.70
C ALA A 236 33.55 -3.89 -9.79
N LEU A 237 33.53 -5.21 -9.64
CA LEU A 237 34.46 -5.98 -8.81
C LEU A 237 35.29 -6.99 -9.61
N ILE A 238 35.47 -6.76 -10.92
CA ILE A 238 36.31 -7.62 -11.75
C ILE A 238 37.77 -7.63 -11.27
N ASN A 239 38.23 -6.54 -10.64
CA ASN A 239 39.55 -6.46 -10.03
C ASN A 239 39.71 -7.48 -8.89
N VAL A 240 38.67 -7.68 -8.08
CA VAL A 240 38.67 -8.72 -7.02
C VAL A 240 38.83 -10.10 -7.65
N ALA A 241 38.02 -10.43 -8.66
CA ALA A 241 38.08 -11.73 -9.33
C ALA A 241 39.47 -11.99 -9.97
N ARG A 242 40.03 -11.02 -10.68
CA ARG A 242 41.38 -11.11 -11.27
C ARG A 242 42.48 -11.27 -10.22
N GLN A 243 42.39 -10.52 -9.11
CA GLN A 243 43.36 -10.65 -8.02
C GLN A 243 43.24 -11.99 -7.29
N MET A 244 42.02 -12.54 -7.15
CA MET A 244 41.83 -13.88 -6.58
C MET A 244 42.41 -14.98 -7.47
N GLU A 245 42.30 -14.83 -8.79
CA GLU A 245 42.95 -15.73 -9.75
C GLU A 245 44.48 -15.63 -9.64
N GLN A 246 45.04 -14.42 -9.63
CA GLN A 246 46.50 -14.21 -9.55
C GLN A 246 47.11 -14.65 -8.21
N LYS A 247 46.44 -14.35 -7.08
CA LYS A 247 46.98 -14.55 -5.73
C LYS A 247 46.68 -15.94 -5.17
N TYR A 248 45.52 -16.50 -5.51
CA TYR A 248 45.03 -17.77 -4.94
C TYR A 248 44.77 -18.85 -5.99
N GLY A 249 44.94 -18.57 -7.29
CA GLY A 249 44.73 -19.54 -8.36
C GLY A 249 43.25 -19.90 -8.60
N ILE A 250 42.32 -19.07 -8.13
CA ILE A 250 40.87 -19.35 -8.24
C ILE A 250 40.34 -18.75 -9.55
N PRO A 251 39.91 -19.57 -10.53
CA PRO A 251 39.37 -19.06 -11.78
C PRO A 251 38.06 -18.30 -11.54
N TYR A 252 37.67 -17.47 -12.51
CA TYR A 252 36.40 -16.76 -12.46
C TYR A 252 35.61 -16.82 -13.78
N VAL A 253 34.29 -16.74 -13.67
CA VAL A 253 33.38 -16.64 -14.82
C VAL A 253 32.36 -15.53 -14.60
N GLU A 254 32.00 -14.83 -15.67
CA GLU A 254 30.96 -13.79 -15.65
C GLU A 254 29.59 -14.46 -15.88
N VAL A 255 28.63 -14.17 -15.00
CA VAL A 255 27.28 -14.74 -15.05
C VAL A 255 26.21 -13.69 -14.77
N SER A 256 25.01 -13.92 -15.29
CA SER A 256 23.80 -13.19 -14.92
C SER A 256 22.69 -14.16 -14.57
N PHE A 257 21.85 -13.77 -13.62
CA PHE A 257 20.68 -14.54 -13.19
C PHE A 257 19.37 -13.83 -13.53
N TYR A 258 19.39 -12.80 -14.38
CA TYR A 258 18.16 -12.13 -14.80
C TYR A 258 17.65 -12.74 -16.10
N GLY A 259 16.44 -13.29 -16.06
CA GLY A 259 15.88 -14.03 -17.18
C GLY A 259 16.23 -15.51 -17.15
N LYS A 260 15.43 -16.29 -17.86
CA LYS A 260 15.58 -17.73 -18.05
C LYS A 260 16.85 -18.04 -18.82
N THR A 261 17.11 -17.29 -19.89
CA THR A 261 18.25 -17.52 -20.80
C THR A 261 19.57 -17.34 -20.07
N GLU A 262 19.75 -16.23 -19.35
CA GLU A 262 21.00 -16.00 -18.59
C GLU A 262 21.12 -16.93 -17.38
N THR A 263 20.03 -17.21 -16.65
CA THR A 263 20.07 -18.17 -15.54
C THR A 263 20.50 -19.55 -16.00
N THR A 264 19.95 -20.02 -17.13
CA THR A 264 20.32 -21.31 -17.73
C THR A 264 21.79 -21.32 -18.17
N ARG A 265 22.24 -20.24 -18.81
CA ARG A 265 23.64 -20.07 -19.23
C ARG A 265 24.58 -20.10 -18.03
N ALA A 266 24.24 -19.38 -16.95
CA ALA A 266 25.02 -19.35 -15.72
C ALA A 266 25.18 -20.74 -15.11
N LEU A 267 24.09 -21.50 -14.98
CA LEU A 267 24.12 -22.88 -14.47
C LEU A 267 25.00 -23.78 -15.35
N ARG A 268 24.88 -23.71 -16.67
CA ARG A 268 25.72 -24.50 -17.59
C ARG A 268 27.20 -24.13 -17.51
N LEU A 269 27.52 -22.84 -17.39
CA LEU A 269 28.89 -22.38 -17.20
C LEU A 269 29.48 -22.94 -15.90
N ILE A 270 28.74 -22.87 -14.80
CA ILE A 270 29.14 -23.48 -13.52
C ILE A 270 29.38 -24.99 -13.71
N GLY A 271 28.45 -25.68 -14.37
CA GLY A 271 28.58 -27.11 -14.66
C GLY A 271 29.77 -27.47 -15.55
N SER A 272 30.21 -26.56 -16.44
CA SER A 272 31.40 -26.78 -17.27
C SER A 272 32.71 -26.69 -16.49
N CYS A 273 32.70 -26.00 -15.34
CA CYS A 273 33.86 -25.88 -14.46
C CYS A 273 34.05 -27.09 -13.53
N PHE A 274 33.07 -27.98 -13.42
CA PHE A 274 33.10 -29.16 -12.54
C PHE A 274 32.71 -30.42 -13.31
N THR A 275 33.53 -31.48 -13.25
CA THR A 275 33.37 -32.67 -14.11
C THR A 275 32.07 -33.46 -13.87
N ASP A 276 31.56 -33.47 -12.64
CA ASP A 276 30.52 -34.43 -12.21
C ASP A 276 29.14 -33.78 -12.00
N LEU A 277 28.99 -32.49 -12.31
CA LEU A 277 27.74 -31.74 -12.06
C LEU A 277 26.86 -31.55 -13.30
N LYS A 278 27.38 -31.87 -14.50
CA LYS A 278 26.71 -31.55 -15.76
C LYS A 278 25.32 -32.17 -15.88
N ASP A 279 25.19 -33.47 -15.65
CA ASP A 279 23.90 -34.17 -15.79
C ASP A 279 22.87 -33.71 -14.76
N ARG A 280 23.34 -33.44 -13.52
CA ARG A 280 22.50 -32.89 -12.45
C ARG A 280 21.98 -31.50 -12.81
N ILE A 281 22.84 -30.64 -13.36
CA ILE A 281 22.47 -29.29 -13.78
C ILE A 281 21.48 -29.31 -14.94
N GLU A 282 21.68 -30.14 -15.96
CA GLU A 282 20.72 -30.25 -17.06
C GLU A 282 19.36 -30.79 -16.60
N ALA A 283 19.32 -31.78 -15.70
CA ALA A 283 18.08 -32.26 -15.10
C ALA A 283 17.36 -31.16 -14.28
N LEU A 284 18.13 -30.36 -13.54
CA LEU A 284 17.62 -29.22 -12.79
C LEU A 284 17.05 -28.14 -13.73
N ILE A 285 17.77 -27.76 -14.78
CA ILE A 285 17.32 -26.80 -15.80
C ILE A 285 16.00 -27.28 -16.42
N ALA A 286 15.95 -28.52 -16.89
CA ALA A 286 14.75 -29.06 -17.55
C ALA A 286 13.50 -28.99 -16.65
N ARG A 287 13.65 -29.30 -15.36
CA ARG A 287 12.55 -29.23 -14.39
C ARG A 287 12.12 -27.79 -14.09
N HIS A 288 13.08 -26.89 -13.85
CA HIS A 288 12.76 -25.48 -13.54
C HIS A 288 12.19 -24.75 -14.76
N GLU A 289 12.69 -24.99 -15.98
CA GLU A 289 12.11 -24.43 -17.20
C GLU A 289 10.70 -24.98 -17.48
N ALA A 290 10.45 -26.27 -17.20
CA ALA A 290 9.11 -26.85 -17.32
C ALA A 290 8.12 -26.18 -16.35
N ASN A 291 8.53 -25.94 -15.09
CA ASN A 291 7.71 -25.22 -14.11
C ASN A 291 7.52 -23.74 -14.52
N LEU A 292 8.59 -23.07 -14.92
CA LEU A 292 8.55 -21.67 -15.38
C LEU A 292 7.53 -21.49 -16.52
N ARG A 293 7.50 -22.43 -17.48
CA ARG A 293 6.53 -22.37 -18.60
C ARG A 293 5.08 -22.41 -18.11
N LEU A 294 4.79 -23.17 -17.06
CA LEU A 294 3.45 -23.21 -16.45
C LEU A 294 3.15 -21.89 -15.72
N GLN A 295 4.11 -21.38 -14.94
CA GLN A 295 3.96 -20.14 -14.17
C GLN A 295 3.87 -18.88 -15.05
N LEU A 296 4.53 -18.87 -16.22
CA LEU A 296 4.46 -17.75 -17.17
C LEU A 296 3.23 -17.77 -18.08
N LYS A 297 2.45 -18.85 -18.08
CA LYS A 297 1.24 -18.98 -18.93
C LYS A 297 0.22 -17.84 -18.72
N PRO A 298 -0.08 -17.38 -17.48
CA PRO A 298 -0.96 -16.25 -17.24
C PRO A 298 -0.45 -14.93 -17.84
N TYR A 299 0.87 -14.77 -18.00
CA TYR A 299 1.52 -13.57 -18.51
C TYR A 299 1.79 -13.60 -20.03
N SER A 300 1.17 -14.54 -20.75
CA SER A 300 1.34 -14.68 -22.21
C SER A 300 0.93 -13.43 -23.02
N HIS A 301 0.08 -12.58 -22.45
CA HIS A 301 -0.37 -11.31 -23.03
C HIS A 301 0.73 -10.23 -23.11
N LEU A 302 1.88 -10.44 -22.44
CA LEU A 302 3.04 -9.54 -22.51
C LEU A 302 3.82 -9.66 -23.83
N ARG A 303 3.63 -10.76 -24.59
CA ARG A 303 4.32 -10.97 -25.85
C ARG A 303 3.95 -9.89 -26.87
N GLY A 304 4.96 -9.33 -27.52
CA GLY A 304 4.81 -8.27 -28.53
C GLY A 304 4.68 -6.87 -27.94
N LYS A 305 4.63 -6.72 -26.60
CA LYS A 305 4.72 -5.40 -25.95
C LYS A 305 6.09 -4.77 -26.18
N ARG A 306 6.15 -3.45 -26.11
CA ARG A 306 7.33 -2.64 -26.43
C ARG A 306 7.81 -1.88 -25.20
N ALA A 307 9.08 -2.02 -24.84
CA ALA A 307 9.65 -1.40 -23.64
C ALA A 307 10.75 -0.40 -23.96
N VAL A 308 10.75 0.74 -23.28
CA VAL A 308 11.94 1.61 -23.15
C VAL A 308 12.64 1.23 -21.85
N LEU A 309 13.93 0.90 -21.94
CA LEU A 309 14.73 0.44 -20.81
C LEU A 309 15.77 1.51 -20.44
N TYR A 310 15.79 1.95 -19.19
CA TYR A 310 16.85 2.80 -18.67
C TYR A 310 17.30 2.37 -17.28
N THR A 311 18.37 1.58 -17.22
CA THR A 311 18.92 1.06 -15.95
C THR A 311 20.24 1.72 -15.57
N GLY A 312 20.73 1.40 -14.37
CA GLY A 312 22.09 1.74 -13.95
C GLY A 312 23.14 0.94 -14.72
N GLY A 313 23.59 1.44 -15.86
CA GLY A 313 24.82 1.03 -16.57
C GLY A 313 24.97 -0.48 -16.79
N VAL A 314 25.73 -1.12 -15.90
CA VAL A 314 26.14 -2.54 -15.96
C VAL A 314 25.00 -3.57 -15.97
N LYS A 315 23.77 -3.21 -15.57
CA LYS A 315 22.61 -4.14 -15.55
C LYS A 315 21.73 -4.12 -16.80
N SER A 316 21.95 -3.21 -17.75
CA SER A 316 21.01 -3.00 -18.86
C SER A 316 20.84 -4.25 -19.72
N TRP A 317 21.91 -4.92 -20.10
CA TRP A 317 21.85 -6.13 -20.93
C TRP A 317 21.18 -7.32 -20.21
N SER A 318 21.31 -7.41 -18.89
CA SER A 318 20.66 -8.46 -18.09
C SER A 318 19.12 -8.32 -18.12
N PHE A 319 18.61 -7.09 -17.99
CA PHE A 319 17.16 -6.84 -18.11
C PHE A 319 16.66 -6.96 -19.56
N ILE A 320 17.48 -6.66 -20.56
CA ILE A 320 17.13 -6.93 -21.97
C ILE A 320 16.83 -8.41 -22.15
N SER A 321 17.71 -9.30 -21.67
CA SER A 321 17.50 -10.75 -21.79
C SER A 321 16.22 -11.22 -21.10
N ALA A 322 15.96 -10.73 -19.88
CA ALA A 322 14.71 -11.01 -19.17
C ALA A 322 13.45 -10.53 -19.94
N LEU A 323 13.50 -9.36 -20.57
CA LEU A 323 12.38 -8.85 -21.39
C LEU A 323 12.15 -9.68 -22.64
N LEU A 324 13.22 -10.09 -23.32
CA LEU A 324 13.14 -10.96 -24.49
C LEU A 324 12.59 -12.35 -24.13
N ASP A 325 12.94 -12.89 -22.96
CA ASP A 325 12.37 -14.15 -22.45
C ASP A 325 10.85 -14.08 -22.24
N LEU A 326 10.32 -12.89 -21.90
CA LEU A 326 8.88 -12.63 -21.81
C LEU A 326 8.25 -12.33 -23.18
N GLY A 327 9.05 -12.19 -24.23
CA GLY A 327 8.62 -11.80 -25.58
C GLY A 327 8.33 -10.32 -25.72
N ILE A 328 8.87 -9.47 -24.85
CA ILE A 328 8.76 -8.00 -24.90
C ILE A 328 9.90 -7.46 -25.76
N GLN A 329 9.56 -6.62 -26.73
CA GLN A 329 10.51 -5.96 -27.62
C GLN A 329 11.09 -4.72 -26.95
N VAL A 330 12.42 -4.64 -26.84
CA VAL A 330 13.09 -3.44 -26.33
C VAL A 330 13.32 -2.46 -27.47
N VAL A 331 12.67 -1.29 -27.42
CA VAL A 331 12.69 -0.31 -28.52
C VAL A 331 13.72 0.79 -28.35
N ALA A 332 14.17 1.05 -27.12
CA ALA A 332 15.23 1.99 -26.81
C ALA A 332 15.90 1.61 -25.49
N VAL A 333 17.22 1.80 -25.41
CA VAL A 333 18.00 1.55 -24.19
C VAL A 333 18.84 2.77 -23.83
N GLY A 334 18.72 3.24 -22.60
CA GLY A 334 19.57 4.31 -22.08
C GLY A 334 20.99 3.82 -21.77
N THR A 335 22.02 4.41 -22.39
CA THR A 335 23.42 3.97 -22.25
C THR A 335 24.31 4.93 -21.47
N LYS A 336 23.77 6.03 -20.92
CA LYS A 336 24.55 7.07 -20.22
C LYS A 336 25.54 6.55 -19.16
N LYS A 337 25.22 5.43 -18.51
CA LYS A 337 26.01 4.82 -17.43
C LYS A 337 26.71 3.52 -17.85
N SER A 338 26.60 3.13 -19.11
CA SER A 338 27.10 1.88 -19.66
C SER A 338 28.56 2.02 -20.11
N THR A 339 29.32 0.93 -20.03
CA THR A 339 30.65 0.88 -20.65
C THR A 339 30.55 0.56 -22.14
N PHE A 340 31.62 0.78 -22.90
CA PHE A 340 31.64 0.48 -24.34
C PHE A 340 31.35 -1.02 -24.60
N GLU A 341 31.91 -1.90 -23.78
CA GLU A 341 31.67 -3.34 -23.87
C GLU A 341 30.24 -3.72 -23.47
N ASP A 342 29.60 -2.97 -22.56
CA ASP A 342 28.18 -3.18 -22.27
C ASP A 342 27.32 -2.81 -23.48
N GLU A 343 27.67 -1.74 -24.21
CA GLU A 343 26.98 -1.38 -25.46
C GLU A 343 27.16 -2.42 -26.55
N GLU A 344 28.36 -2.99 -26.71
CA GLU A 344 28.60 -4.10 -27.64
C GLU A 344 27.72 -5.31 -27.30
N LYS A 345 27.68 -5.74 -26.03
CA LYS A 345 26.77 -6.82 -25.59
C LYS A 345 25.29 -6.48 -25.87
N MET A 346 24.89 -5.22 -25.70
CA MET A 346 23.51 -4.80 -26.02
C MET A 346 23.22 -4.92 -27.52
N ARG A 347 24.16 -4.53 -28.39
CA ARG A 347 24.03 -4.71 -29.86
C ARG A 347 24.04 -6.19 -30.26
N GLU A 348 24.84 -7.03 -29.60
CA GLU A 348 24.81 -8.49 -29.83
C GLU A 348 23.44 -9.10 -29.52
N ILE A 349 22.76 -8.62 -28.46
CA ILE A 349 21.46 -9.15 -28.03
C ILE A 349 20.29 -8.56 -28.84
N LEU A 350 20.32 -7.25 -29.11
CA LEU A 350 19.22 -6.53 -29.77
C LEU A 350 19.35 -6.41 -31.30
N GLY A 351 20.54 -6.63 -31.84
CA GLY A 351 20.91 -6.34 -33.23
C GLY A 351 21.58 -4.97 -33.41
N GLU A 352 22.26 -4.78 -34.54
CA GLU A 352 23.00 -3.56 -34.88
C GLU A 352 22.12 -2.30 -34.96
N ASP A 353 20.84 -2.46 -35.30
CA ASP A 353 19.87 -1.36 -35.41
C ASP A 353 19.27 -0.93 -34.04
N ALA A 354 19.78 -1.47 -32.92
CA ALA A 354 19.29 -1.14 -31.59
C ALA A 354 19.47 0.34 -31.25
N LEU A 355 18.39 1.00 -30.83
CA LEU A 355 18.42 2.41 -30.44
C LEU A 355 19.03 2.58 -29.05
N LEU A 356 20.33 2.84 -29.02
CA LEU A 356 21.10 3.16 -27.82
C LEU A 356 21.17 4.68 -27.63
N VAL A 357 20.72 5.18 -26.47
CA VAL A 357 20.52 6.62 -26.23
C VAL A 357 21.31 7.09 -25.01
N GLU A 358 22.19 8.08 -25.21
CA GLU A 358 22.94 8.70 -24.10
C GLU A 358 22.11 9.75 -23.33
N ASP A 359 21.26 10.53 -24.01
CA ASP A 359 20.38 11.49 -23.33
C ASP A 359 19.17 10.78 -22.72
N VAL A 360 19.22 10.59 -21.41
CA VAL A 360 18.17 9.99 -20.59
C VAL A 360 17.47 11.04 -19.72
N SER A 361 17.43 12.29 -20.19
CA SER A 361 16.63 13.34 -19.56
C SER A 361 15.14 12.99 -19.59
N ALA A 362 14.37 13.53 -18.64
CA ALA A 362 12.95 13.28 -18.56
C ALA A 362 12.19 13.66 -19.85
N SER A 363 12.62 14.76 -20.49
CA SER A 363 12.09 15.21 -21.78
C SER A 363 12.33 14.18 -22.88
N ASN A 364 13.55 13.62 -22.95
CA ASN A 364 13.88 12.66 -23.99
C ASN A 364 13.25 11.28 -23.75
N LEU A 365 13.18 10.81 -22.49
CA LEU A 365 12.47 9.57 -22.16
C LEU A 365 10.99 9.64 -22.56
N LYS A 366 10.32 10.77 -22.29
CA LYS A 366 8.94 11.01 -22.75
C LYS A 366 8.85 10.94 -24.28
N LYS A 367 9.77 11.61 -24.99
CA LYS A 367 9.82 11.60 -26.45
C LYS A 367 9.96 10.18 -27.00
N LEU A 368 10.89 9.38 -26.45
CA LEU A 368 11.12 7.99 -26.85
C LEU A 368 9.88 7.12 -26.64
N MET A 369 9.21 7.25 -25.49
CA MET A 369 7.97 6.52 -25.21
C MET A 369 6.89 6.77 -26.28
N ILE A 370 6.72 8.04 -26.68
CA ILE A 370 5.70 8.45 -27.65
C ILE A 370 6.08 8.05 -29.08
N GLU A 371 7.28 8.43 -29.56
CA GLU A 371 7.71 8.19 -30.94
C GLU A 371 7.79 6.71 -31.27
N HIS A 372 8.27 5.92 -30.32
CA HIS A 372 8.37 4.47 -30.47
C HIS A 372 7.13 3.74 -29.97
N LYS A 373 6.03 4.41 -29.61
CA LYS A 373 4.79 3.77 -29.11
C LYS A 373 5.09 2.66 -28.11
N ALA A 374 5.93 2.95 -27.12
CA ALA A 374 6.29 2.00 -26.10
C ALA A 374 5.12 1.79 -25.15
N ASP A 375 4.88 0.54 -24.76
CA ASP A 375 3.86 0.15 -23.81
C ASP A 375 4.31 0.38 -22.36
N ILE A 376 5.63 0.33 -22.07
CA ILE A 376 6.13 0.41 -20.69
C ILE A 376 7.51 1.08 -20.59
N LEU A 377 7.72 1.88 -19.54
CA LEU A 377 9.01 2.40 -19.13
C LEU A 377 9.59 1.55 -18.00
N ILE A 378 10.76 0.96 -18.22
CA ILE A 378 11.46 0.16 -17.20
C ILE A 378 12.71 0.91 -16.82
N ALA A 379 12.71 1.54 -15.64
CA ALA A 379 13.83 2.38 -15.23
C ALA A 379 13.99 2.44 -13.71
N GLY A 380 15.02 3.14 -13.22
CA GLY A 380 15.16 3.38 -11.77
C GLY A 380 14.19 4.43 -11.23
N GLY A 381 13.91 4.37 -9.92
CA GLY A 381 12.93 5.20 -9.20
C GLY A 381 13.01 6.72 -9.42
N ARG A 382 14.15 7.28 -9.87
CA ARG A 382 14.22 8.70 -10.28
C ARG A 382 13.25 9.05 -11.42
N ASN A 383 12.95 8.09 -12.29
CA ASN A 383 12.04 8.29 -13.42
C ASN A 383 10.60 7.89 -13.10
N LEU A 384 10.34 7.42 -11.88
CA LEU A 384 9.01 7.01 -11.45
C LEU A 384 8.02 8.15 -11.60
N TYR A 385 8.32 9.32 -11.03
CA TYR A 385 7.44 10.48 -11.10
C TYR A 385 7.22 11.00 -12.52
N LEU A 386 8.18 10.82 -13.43
CA LEU A 386 7.97 11.14 -14.85
C LEU A 386 6.91 10.21 -15.44
N ALA A 387 7.10 8.91 -15.30
CA ALA A 387 6.18 7.91 -15.85
C ALA A 387 4.78 8.11 -15.28
N MET A 388 4.70 8.33 -13.97
CA MET A 388 3.45 8.66 -13.29
C MET A 388 2.80 9.90 -13.90
N LYS A 389 3.46 11.06 -13.90
CA LYS A 389 2.85 12.31 -14.40
C LYS A 389 2.38 12.21 -15.86
N GLU A 390 3.14 11.51 -16.69
CA GLU A 390 2.82 11.31 -18.11
C GLU A 390 1.82 10.18 -18.37
N GLY A 391 1.54 9.33 -17.37
CA GLY A 391 0.60 8.22 -17.49
C GLY A 391 1.18 6.99 -18.20
N PHE A 392 2.49 6.78 -18.14
CA PHE A 392 3.15 5.61 -18.69
C PHE A 392 3.21 4.48 -17.66
N PRO A 393 2.91 3.22 -18.05
CA PRO A 393 3.24 2.05 -17.26
C PRO A 393 4.72 2.05 -16.86
N PHE A 394 5.01 1.69 -15.61
CA PHE A 394 6.34 1.76 -15.02
C PHE A 394 6.65 0.57 -14.12
N VAL A 395 7.89 0.06 -14.22
CA VAL A 395 8.45 -0.91 -13.28
C VAL A 395 9.84 -0.44 -12.84
N ASP A 396 10.07 -0.40 -11.52
CA ASP A 396 11.37 -0.09 -10.96
C ASP A 396 12.30 -1.31 -10.99
N VAL A 397 13.46 -1.15 -11.61
CA VAL A 397 14.48 -2.22 -11.71
C VAL A 397 15.76 -1.92 -10.94
N ASN A 398 15.83 -0.78 -10.26
CA ASN A 398 17.01 -0.29 -9.58
C ASN A 398 17.00 -0.61 -8.07
N GLN A 399 17.82 0.05 -7.25
CA GLN A 399 17.98 -0.30 -5.83
C GLN A 399 16.76 0.02 -4.95
N GLU A 400 15.84 0.85 -5.46
CA GLU A 400 14.62 1.26 -4.76
C GLU A 400 13.46 0.27 -4.92
N ARG A 401 13.62 -0.78 -5.74
CA ARG A 401 12.57 -1.77 -5.99
C ARG A 401 12.28 -2.65 -4.78
N HIS A 402 11.06 -3.19 -4.74
CA HIS A 402 10.58 -4.07 -3.67
C HIS A 402 10.54 -5.56 -4.06
N SER A 403 10.58 -5.88 -5.35
CA SER A 403 10.55 -7.27 -5.85
C SER A 403 11.94 -7.79 -6.24
N ALA A 404 12.19 -9.06 -5.91
CA ALA A 404 13.31 -9.82 -6.45
C ALA A 404 13.02 -10.29 -7.88
N TYR A 405 13.98 -10.09 -8.79
CA TYR A 405 13.91 -10.41 -10.22
C TYR A 405 14.98 -11.41 -10.70
N ALA A 406 15.87 -11.87 -9.82
CA ALA A 406 16.86 -12.89 -10.15
C ALA A 406 16.30 -14.33 -10.11
N GLY A 407 16.86 -15.22 -10.93
CA GLY A 407 16.47 -16.61 -11.08
C GLY A 407 15.21 -16.82 -11.91
N TYR A 408 14.79 -18.09 -12.03
CA TYR A 408 13.55 -18.44 -12.74
C TYR A 408 12.31 -17.84 -12.08
N GLU A 409 12.23 -17.88 -10.75
CA GLU A 409 11.13 -17.29 -9.99
C GLU A 409 11.13 -15.75 -10.09
N GLY A 410 12.31 -15.13 -10.10
CA GLY A 410 12.42 -13.68 -10.32
C GLY A 410 11.89 -13.22 -11.67
N LEU A 411 12.00 -14.04 -12.72
CA LEU A 411 11.37 -13.75 -14.01
C LEU A 411 9.84 -13.75 -13.94
N VAL A 412 9.26 -14.63 -13.11
CA VAL A 412 7.80 -14.65 -12.86
C VAL A 412 7.37 -13.39 -12.10
N ASN A 413 8.13 -13.00 -11.07
CA ASN A 413 7.88 -11.75 -10.33
C ASN A 413 7.96 -10.53 -11.27
N PHE A 414 8.95 -10.48 -12.16
CA PHE A 414 9.09 -9.40 -13.12
C PHE A 414 7.93 -9.36 -14.13
N ALA A 415 7.50 -10.53 -14.64
CA ALA A 415 6.33 -10.63 -15.50
C ALA A 415 5.05 -10.15 -14.80
N ARG A 416 4.86 -10.53 -13.53
CA ARG A 416 3.76 -10.09 -12.69
C ARG A 416 3.75 -8.58 -12.53
N ASP A 417 4.87 -7.98 -12.17
CA ASP A 417 4.95 -6.53 -11.92
C ASP A 417 4.72 -5.71 -13.21
N ILE A 418 5.24 -6.18 -14.35
CA ILE A 418 4.94 -5.59 -15.68
C ILE A 418 3.46 -5.72 -16.00
N SER A 419 2.88 -6.92 -15.83
CA SER A 419 1.46 -7.19 -16.08
C SER A 419 0.56 -6.31 -15.22
N ASN A 420 0.89 -6.16 -13.94
CA ASN A 420 0.15 -5.33 -12.99
C ASN A 420 0.21 -3.85 -13.39
N SER A 421 1.41 -3.35 -13.72
CA SER A 421 1.59 -1.98 -14.19
C SER A 421 0.78 -1.70 -15.47
N LEU A 422 0.88 -2.58 -16.47
CA LEU A 422 0.09 -2.45 -17.71
C LEU A 422 -1.40 -2.49 -17.44
N SER A 423 -1.88 -3.38 -16.56
CA SER A 423 -3.29 -3.50 -16.24
C SER A 423 -3.83 -2.27 -15.52
N PHE A 424 -3.04 -1.65 -14.63
CA PHE A 424 -3.44 -0.43 -13.92
C PHE A 424 -3.60 0.77 -14.88
N PHE A 425 -2.63 1.00 -15.77
CA PHE A 425 -2.65 2.13 -16.70
C PHE A 425 -3.49 1.88 -17.95
N CYS A 426 -3.72 0.63 -18.33
CA CYS A 426 -4.52 0.20 -19.48
C CYS A 426 -5.48 -0.93 -19.05
N PRO A 427 -6.53 -0.62 -18.26
CA PRO A 427 -7.43 -1.63 -17.74
C PRO A 427 -8.09 -2.41 -18.88
N PRO A 428 -8.20 -3.75 -18.78
CA PRO A 428 -8.91 -4.55 -19.75
C PRO A 428 -10.39 -4.11 -19.80
N VAL A 429 -10.96 -4.05 -21.01
CA VAL A 429 -12.34 -3.60 -21.25
C VAL A 429 -13.39 -4.61 -20.73
N SER A 430 -12.96 -5.76 -20.20
CA SER A 430 -13.88 -6.82 -19.76
C SER A 430 -14.41 -6.56 -18.35
N THR A 431 -15.72 -6.47 -18.21
CA THR A 431 -16.43 -6.55 -16.93
C THR A 431 -16.23 -7.95 -16.34
N PRO A 432 -15.74 -8.11 -15.10
CA PRO A 432 -15.58 -9.43 -14.50
C PRO A 432 -16.93 -10.15 -14.45
N THR A 433 -16.93 -11.45 -14.73
CA THR A 433 -18.12 -12.29 -14.59
C THR A 433 -18.31 -12.57 -13.10
N VAL A 434 -19.22 -11.83 -12.45
CA VAL A 434 -19.48 -11.98 -11.01
C VAL A 434 -20.13 -13.34 -10.75
N VAL A 435 -19.48 -14.20 -9.95
CA VAL A 435 -20.09 -15.45 -9.50
C VAL A 435 -20.82 -15.18 -8.18
N VAL A 436 -22.14 -15.04 -8.27
CA VAL A 436 -23.00 -14.93 -7.09
C VAL A 436 -23.29 -16.33 -6.58
N SER A 437 -22.59 -16.75 -5.53
CA SER A 437 -22.89 -18.00 -4.85
C SER A 437 -23.94 -17.75 -3.77
N LYS A 438 -25.22 -17.94 -4.13
CA LYS A 438 -26.27 -18.08 -3.11
C LYS A 438 -26.17 -19.49 -2.53
N ARG A 439 -25.97 -19.63 -1.21
CA ARG A 439 -26.05 -20.95 -0.57
C ARG A 439 -27.48 -21.49 -0.77
N ASN A 440 -27.59 -22.75 -1.17
CA ASN A 440 -28.88 -23.40 -1.42
C ASN A 440 -29.66 -23.70 -0.13
N GLU A 441 -28.99 -23.75 1.03
CA GLU A 441 -29.59 -23.99 2.34
C GLU A 441 -29.13 -22.95 3.39
N PRO A 442 -30.00 -22.50 4.31
CA PRO A 442 -29.64 -21.59 5.40
C PRO A 442 -28.64 -22.23 6.37
N LYS A 443 -27.75 -21.42 6.95
CA LYS A 443 -26.82 -21.85 7.99
C LYS A 443 -27.59 -21.95 9.32
N ASP A 444 -27.60 -23.13 9.96
CA ASP A 444 -28.24 -23.32 11.28
C ASP A 444 -27.50 -22.59 12.42
N LEU A 445 -26.21 -22.27 12.22
CA LEU A 445 -25.35 -21.59 13.17
C LEU A 445 -24.59 -20.44 12.46
N LEU A 446 -24.65 -19.25 13.04
CA LEU A 446 -23.77 -18.14 12.68
C LEU A 446 -22.62 -18.04 13.69
N VAL A 447 -21.39 -17.97 13.20
CA VAL A 447 -20.17 -17.82 14.02
C VAL A 447 -19.59 -16.45 13.75
N ASP A 448 -19.39 -15.65 14.80
CA ASP A 448 -18.99 -14.24 14.71
C ASP A 448 -19.84 -13.45 13.68
N PRO A 449 -21.15 -13.27 13.98
CA PRO A 449 -22.08 -12.71 13.01
C PRO A 449 -21.69 -11.30 12.56
N LEU A 450 -21.66 -11.11 11.25
CA LEU A 450 -21.52 -9.78 10.62
C LEU A 450 -22.82 -8.96 10.73
N LYS A 451 -23.94 -9.66 10.89
CA LYS A 451 -25.30 -9.12 10.85
C LYS A 451 -25.68 -8.41 12.15
N HIS A 452 -26.18 -7.18 12.02
CA HIS A 452 -26.77 -6.41 13.12
C HIS A 452 -28.29 -6.25 12.96
N PRO A 453 -29.05 -6.10 14.07
CA PRO A 453 -30.50 -5.95 14.04
C PRO A 453 -30.98 -4.65 13.40
N GLN A 454 -32.21 -4.65 12.89
CA GLN A 454 -32.85 -3.46 12.30
C GLN A 454 -33.01 -2.32 13.33
N SER A 455 -33.25 -2.65 14.60
CA SER A 455 -33.39 -1.67 15.69
C SER A 455 -32.17 -0.75 15.81
N ILE A 456 -30.96 -1.27 15.68
CA ILE A 456 -29.72 -0.49 15.69
C ILE A 456 -29.72 0.50 14.54
N GLY A 457 -30.04 0.04 13.32
CA GLY A 457 -30.08 0.91 12.15
C GLY A 457 -31.08 2.06 12.32
N ALA A 458 -32.27 1.74 12.82
CA ALA A 458 -33.29 2.74 13.13
C ALA A 458 -32.83 3.73 14.21
N ALA A 459 -32.23 3.24 15.29
CA ALA A 459 -31.71 4.06 16.37
C ALA A 459 -30.60 5.01 15.90
N ILE A 460 -29.69 4.54 15.02
CA ILE A 460 -28.63 5.35 14.41
C ILE A 460 -29.23 6.43 13.51
N ALA A 461 -30.18 6.08 12.62
CA ALA A 461 -30.81 7.05 11.72
C ALA A 461 -31.44 8.22 12.48
N LEU A 462 -32.15 7.91 13.57
CA LEU A 462 -32.78 8.94 14.40
C LEU A 462 -31.77 9.83 15.14
N GLN A 463 -30.51 9.40 15.35
CA GLN A 463 -29.49 10.27 15.96
C GLN A 463 -29.14 11.48 15.09
N GLY A 464 -29.39 11.41 13.78
CA GLY A 464 -29.15 12.50 12.84
C GLY A 464 -30.35 13.42 12.62
N ILE A 465 -31.43 13.27 13.40
CA ILE A 465 -32.58 14.18 13.42
C ILE A 465 -32.56 14.94 14.75
N ASP A 466 -32.59 16.27 14.71
CA ASP A 466 -32.46 17.11 15.90
C ASP A 466 -33.65 16.97 16.85
N ARG A 467 -33.41 17.11 18.17
CA ARG A 467 -34.42 17.11 19.24
C ARG A 467 -35.42 15.94 19.20
N THR A 468 -34.96 14.80 18.69
CA THR A 468 -35.72 13.55 18.60
C THR A 468 -35.42 12.67 19.81
N LEU A 469 -36.44 11.96 20.30
CA LEU A 469 -36.26 10.90 21.27
C LEU A 469 -36.63 9.55 20.66
N PRO A 470 -35.63 8.71 20.35
CA PRO A 470 -35.85 7.31 19.99
C PRO A 470 -36.30 6.49 21.20
N VAL A 471 -37.42 5.79 21.07
CA VAL A 471 -37.96 4.89 22.10
C VAL A 471 -38.08 3.49 21.52
N ILE A 472 -37.29 2.55 22.02
CA ILE A 472 -37.41 1.13 21.65
C ILE A 472 -38.47 0.49 22.52
N HIS A 473 -39.55 0.02 21.90
CA HIS A 473 -40.57 -0.76 22.56
C HIS A 473 -40.09 -2.19 22.75
N SER A 474 -39.39 -2.44 23.86
CA SER A 474 -38.71 -3.72 24.12
C SER A 474 -38.44 -3.96 25.60
N ALA A 475 -37.98 -5.17 25.92
CA ALA A 475 -37.33 -5.46 27.20
C ALA A 475 -36.07 -4.61 27.39
N GLN A 476 -35.75 -4.27 28.64
CA GLN A 476 -34.68 -3.32 28.97
C GLN A 476 -33.29 -3.69 28.40
N GLY A 477 -32.98 -4.98 28.24
CA GLY A 477 -31.67 -5.46 27.81
C GLY A 477 -31.30 -5.08 26.38
N CYS A 478 -32.25 -5.10 25.44
CA CYS A 478 -31.98 -4.84 24.01
C CYS A 478 -31.48 -3.40 23.81
N SER A 479 -32.24 -2.42 24.33
CA SER A 479 -31.87 -1.01 24.24
C SER A 479 -30.52 -0.68 24.90
N PHE A 480 -30.15 -1.36 25.99
CA PHE A 480 -28.87 -1.14 26.65
C PHE A 480 -27.68 -1.58 25.78
N LEU A 481 -27.74 -2.80 25.21
CA LEU A 481 -26.65 -3.34 24.41
C LEU A 481 -26.44 -2.54 23.12
N GLU A 482 -27.54 -2.17 22.45
CA GLU A 482 -27.50 -1.33 21.25
C GLU A 482 -26.86 0.03 21.55
N LYS A 483 -27.31 0.68 22.63
CA LYS A 483 -26.76 1.97 23.08
C LYS A 483 -25.26 1.87 23.33
N VAL A 484 -24.79 0.82 24.01
CA VAL A 484 -23.36 0.61 24.30
C VAL A 484 -22.56 0.46 23.00
N LEU A 485 -23.06 -0.30 22.03
CA LEU A 485 -22.34 -0.53 20.77
C LEU A 485 -22.24 0.74 19.92
N ILE A 486 -23.36 1.47 19.78
CA ILE A 486 -23.40 2.75 19.06
C ILE A 486 -22.48 3.77 19.77
N THR A 487 -22.49 3.82 21.11
CA THR A 487 -21.59 4.67 21.90
C THR A 487 -20.12 4.32 21.66
N LYS A 488 -19.75 3.03 21.59
CA LYS A 488 -18.35 2.64 21.32
C LYS A 488 -17.90 3.05 19.92
N HIS A 489 -18.79 3.00 18.95
CA HIS A 489 -18.50 3.36 17.56
C HIS A 489 -18.33 4.88 17.40
N PHE A 490 -19.33 5.66 17.80
CA PHE A 490 -19.32 7.12 17.63
C PHE A 490 -18.54 7.85 18.72
N ARG A 491 -18.28 7.20 19.85
CA ARG A 491 -17.66 7.79 21.06
C ARG A 491 -18.44 8.99 21.61
N GLU A 492 -19.74 8.99 21.39
CA GLU A 492 -20.67 10.05 21.76
C GLU A 492 -21.83 9.52 22.62
N PRO A 493 -22.44 10.35 23.49
CA PRO A 493 -23.68 9.99 24.16
C PRO A 493 -24.82 9.76 23.17
N ILE A 494 -25.46 8.59 23.27
CA ILE A 494 -26.56 8.19 22.38
C ILE A 494 -27.91 8.39 23.07
N ALA A 495 -28.80 9.15 22.42
CA ALA A 495 -30.17 9.36 22.88
C ALA A 495 -31.02 8.14 22.50
N LEU A 496 -31.42 7.37 23.51
CA LEU A 496 -32.21 6.15 23.33
C LEU A 496 -32.90 5.81 24.66
N GLN A 497 -34.21 5.64 24.62
CA GLN A 497 -35.02 5.15 25.74
C GLN A 497 -35.66 3.81 25.40
N SER A 498 -36.11 3.11 26.44
CA SER A 498 -36.82 1.83 26.33
C SER A 498 -38.08 1.87 27.17
N THR A 499 -39.11 1.19 26.71
CA THR A 499 -40.33 0.98 27.51
C THR A 499 -40.12 0.03 28.68
N LYS A 500 -39.02 -0.74 28.68
CA LYS A 500 -38.63 -1.70 29.72
C LYS A 500 -39.75 -2.69 30.02
N LEU A 501 -40.08 -3.50 29.02
CA LEU A 501 -41.14 -4.51 29.14
C LEU A 501 -40.72 -5.63 30.09
N PHE A 502 -41.62 -5.98 31.01
CA PHE A 502 -41.54 -7.13 31.90
C PHE A 502 -42.49 -8.23 31.45
N THR A 503 -42.40 -9.40 32.09
CA THR A 503 -43.22 -10.57 31.76
C THR A 503 -44.71 -10.26 31.81
N GLU A 504 -45.17 -9.46 32.77
CA GLU A 504 -46.58 -9.09 32.88
C GLU A 504 -47.05 -8.27 31.68
N ASP A 505 -46.22 -7.34 31.19
CA ASP A 505 -46.53 -6.52 30.02
C ASP A 505 -46.69 -7.39 28.76
N VAL A 506 -45.83 -8.40 28.60
CA VAL A 506 -45.88 -9.35 27.47
C VAL A 506 -47.14 -10.20 27.48
N VAL A 507 -47.64 -10.55 28.67
CA VAL A 507 -48.87 -11.35 28.81
C VAL A 507 -50.12 -10.49 28.67
N MET A 508 -50.16 -9.34 29.34
CA MET A 508 -51.39 -8.55 29.54
C MET A 508 -51.61 -7.46 28.50
N GLY A 509 -50.54 -6.88 27.96
CA GLY A 509 -50.58 -5.78 26.98
C GLY A 509 -49.48 -4.79 27.29
N ALA A 510 -48.64 -4.43 26.32
CA ALA A 510 -47.57 -3.46 26.55
C ALA A 510 -47.96 -2.03 26.13
N GLU A 511 -49.18 -1.85 25.61
CA GLU A 511 -49.67 -0.58 25.06
C GLU A 511 -49.74 0.50 26.15
N GLN A 512 -50.31 0.17 27.31
CA GLN A 512 -50.37 1.09 28.46
C GLN A 512 -48.97 1.55 28.88
N ARG A 513 -48.03 0.60 28.91
CA ARG A 513 -46.64 0.89 29.29
C ARG A 513 -45.96 1.80 28.28
N LEU A 514 -46.19 1.59 26.99
CA LEU A 514 -45.72 2.48 25.93
C LEU A 514 -46.27 3.89 26.12
N LEU A 515 -47.58 4.04 26.31
CA LEU A 515 -48.23 5.33 26.50
C LEU A 515 -47.69 6.10 27.72
N GLU A 516 -47.48 5.41 28.86
CA GLU A 516 -46.87 6.00 30.05
C GLU A 516 -45.48 6.58 29.76
N VAL A 517 -44.63 5.80 29.09
CA VAL A 517 -43.25 6.21 28.77
C VAL A 517 -43.23 7.40 27.83
N LEU A 518 -44.11 7.42 26.82
CA LEU A 518 -44.23 8.55 25.89
C LEU A 518 -44.73 9.82 26.60
N LYS A 519 -45.73 9.71 27.48
CA LYS A 519 -46.24 10.86 28.26
C LYS A 519 -45.14 11.44 29.16
N ASP A 520 -44.41 10.57 29.85
CA ASP A 520 -43.28 10.95 30.68
C ASP A 520 -42.18 11.65 29.88
N ALA A 521 -41.87 11.14 28.68
CA ALA A 521 -40.89 11.75 27.78
C ALA A 521 -41.31 13.16 27.35
N VAL A 522 -42.58 13.35 26.96
CA VAL A 522 -43.11 14.67 26.60
C VAL A 522 -43.03 15.64 27.77
N LEU A 523 -43.44 15.19 28.96
CA LEU A 523 -43.47 16.02 30.17
C LEU A 523 -42.06 16.41 30.65
N LYS A 524 -41.08 15.51 30.55
CA LYS A 524 -39.72 15.74 31.07
C LYS A 524 -38.78 16.42 30.08
N HIS A 525 -38.95 16.17 28.78
CA HIS A 525 -37.96 16.53 27.77
C HIS A 525 -38.50 17.39 26.64
N SER A 526 -39.83 17.44 26.46
CA SER A 526 -40.50 18.17 25.37
C SER A 526 -39.81 17.93 24.01
N PRO A 527 -39.76 16.66 23.54
CA PRO A 527 -39.16 16.31 22.26
C PRO A 527 -39.96 16.90 21.11
N ASP A 528 -39.26 17.26 20.04
CA ASP A 528 -39.86 17.73 18.81
C ASP A 528 -40.44 16.52 18.02
N LEU A 529 -39.72 15.39 18.06
CA LEU A 529 -40.12 14.11 17.46
C LEU A 529 -39.96 12.94 18.44
N LEU A 530 -40.93 12.02 18.44
CA LEU A 530 -40.86 10.73 19.12
C LEU A 530 -40.87 9.60 18.08
N GLY A 531 -39.75 8.89 17.95
CA GLY A 531 -39.64 7.72 17.07
C GLY A 531 -39.78 6.44 17.88
N VAL A 532 -40.88 5.71 17.72
CA VAL A 532 -41.13 4.45 18.44
C VAL A 532 -40.67 3.27 17.59
N ILE A 533 -39.56 2.65 17.98
CA ILE A 533 -38.96 1.51 17.28
C ILE A 533 -39.58 0.23 17.86
N GLY A 534 -40.22 -0.58 17.01
CA GLY A 534 -40.67 -1.92 17.39
C GLY A 534 -39.50 -2.84 17.74
N SER A 535 -39.77 -3.98 18.35
CA SER A 535 -38.76 -5.01 18.60
C SER A 535 -39.28 -6.38 18.20
N GLY A 536 -38.38 -7.38 18.16
CA GLY A 536 -38.76 -8.76 17.86
C GLY A 536 -39.86 -9.27 18.82
N LEU A 537 -39.85 -8.83 20.07
CA LEU A 537 -40.87 -9.19 21.06
C LEU A 537 -42.26 -8.63 20.71
N THR A 538 -42.33 -7.34 20.41
CA THR A 538 -43.61 -6.64 20.13
C THR A 538 -44.17 -7.05 18.77
N GLU A 539 -43.29 -7.34 17.81
CA GLU A 539 -43.66 -7.84 16.48
C GLU A 539 -44.19 -9.28 16.53
N VAL A 540 -43.53 -10.19 17.26
CA VAL A 540 -44.02 -11.59 17.41
C VAL A 540 -45.36 -11.63 18.11
N ARG A 541 -45.59 -10.72 19.07
CA ARG A 541 -46.88 -10.58 19.72
C ARG A 541 -47.97 -10.03 18.78
N GLY A 542 -47.57 -9.29 17.74
CA GLY A 542 -48.50 -8.64 16.82
C GLY A 542 -49.09 -7.34 17.37
N GLU A 543 -48.33 -6.58 18.16
CA GLU A 543 -48.80 -5.29 18.67
C GLU A 543 -48.92 -4.26 17.53
N ASP A 544 -50.07 -3.59 17.45
CA ASP A 544 -50.32 -2.54 16.47
C ASP A 544 -49.84 -1.18 17.01
N LEU A 545 -48.55 -0.89 16.80
CA LEU A 545 -47.95 0.38 17.19
C LEU A 545 -48.66 1.59 16.55
N GLN A 546 -49.20 1.46 15.34
CA GLN A 546 -49.91 2.54 14.67
C GLN A 546 -51.20 2.89 15.41
N MET A 547 -51.95 1.87 15.85
CA MET A 547 -53.17 2.06 16.63
C MET A 547 -52.87 2.65 18.01
N SER A 548 -51.87 2.11 18.73
CA SER A 548 -51.47 2.61 20.06
C SER A 548 -51.06 4.09 20.02
N LEU A 549 -50.33 4.51 18.98
CA LEU A 549 -49.90 5.90 18.84
C LEU A 549 -51.04 6.85 18.44
N LYS A 550 -52.08 6.37 17.74
CA LYS A 550 -53.29 7.18 17.48
C LYS A 550 -54.01 7.54 18.78
N GLU A 551 -54.02 6.66 19.77
CA GLU A 551 -54.59 6.97 21.09
C GLU A 551 -53.77 8.02 21.82
N PHE A 552 -52.44 7.89 21.80
CA PHE A 552 -51.54 8.90 22.35
C PHE A 552 -51.77 10.30 21.74
N LEU A 553 -51.87 10.38 20.40
CA LEU A 553 -52.06 11.62 19.68
C LEU A 553 -53.39 12.32 19.99
N LYS A 554 -54.43 11.56 20.37
CA LYS A 554 -55.70 12.16 20.84
C LYS A 554 -55.51 12.92 22.15
N GLU A 555 -54.62 12.44 23.02
CA GLU A 555 -54.35 13.04 24.33
C GLU A 555 -53.25 14.12 24.28
N GLN A 556 -52.32 14.02 23.32
CA GLN A 556 -51.19 14.93 23.13
C GLN A 556 -51.05 15.34 21.65
N PRO A 557 -51.95 16.21 21.13
CA PRO A 557 -52.00 16.55 19.71
C PRO A 557 -50.80 17.37 19.21
N ASP A 558 -50.09 18.04 20.11
CA ASP A 558 -48.98 18.94 19.77
C ASP A 558 -47.63 18.22 19.57
N CYS A 559 -47.54 16.92 19.89
CA CYS A 559 -46.32 16.13 19.77
C CYS A 559 -46.33 15.24 18.51
N ARG A 560 -45.28 15.31 17.68
CA ARG A 560 -45.14 14.46 16.49
C ARG A 560 -44.54 13.10 16.88
N VAL A 561 -45.37 12.06 16.93
CA VAL A 561 -44.95 10.68 17.20
C VAL A 561 -45.20 9.78 16.00
N PHE A 562 -44.29 8.84 15.75
CA PHE A 562 -44.41 7.89 14.65
C PHE A 562 -43.83 6.52 15.02
N PRO A 563 -44.43 5.42 14.55
CA PRO A 563 -43.86 4.11 14.72
C PRO A 563 -42.91 3.76 13.57
N ILE A 564 -41.88 3.00 13.89
CA ILE A 564 -40.97 2.39 12.93
C ILE A 564 -41.19 0.88 13.04
N SER A 565 -41.96 0.33 12.10
CA SER A 565 -42.21 -1.11 12.03
C SER A 565 -40.99 -1.79 11.41
N ILE A 566 -40.26 -2.51 12.26
CA ILE A 566 -39.07 -3.27 11.88
C ILE A 566 -39.32 -4.74 12.14
N LYS A 567 -38.64 -5.60 11.38
CA LYS A 567 -38.71 -7.04 11.60
C LYS A 567 -37.32 -7.53 11.94
N GLU A 568 -37.08 -7.83 13.21
CA GLU A 568 -35.76 -8.25 13.72
C GLU A 568 -35.25 -9.57 13.09
N TYR A 569 -36.16 -10.41 12.59
CA TYR A 569 -35.84 -11.70 11.96
C TYR A 569 -35.67 -11.61 10.42
N GLU A 570 -35.88 -10.44 9.81
CA GLU A 570 -35.66 -10.17 8.38
C GLU A 570 -34.63 -9.05 8.22
N GLY A 571 -33.93 -8.96 7.09
CA GLY A 571 -32.99 -7.86 6.82
C GLY A 571 -31.88 -7.72 7.89
N ALA A 572 -31.20 -6.58 7.92
CA ALA A 572 -30.13 -6.21 8.86
C ALA A 572 -30.18 -4.71 9.20
N LEU A 573 -29.08 -4.14 9.68
CA LEU A 573 -28.96 -2.74 10.09
C LEU A 573 -29.45 -1.78 9.01
N GLN A 574 -29.11 -2.02 7.74
CA GLN A 574 -29.45 -1.09 6.66
C GLN A 574 -30.95 -0.99 6.39
N GLU A 575 -31.68 -2.10 6.44
CA GLU A 575 -33.15 -2.09 6.27
C GLU A 575 -33.82 -1.30 7.41
N GLY A 576 -33.33 -1.46 8.63
CA GLY A 576 -33.83 -0.72 9.80
C GLY A 576 -33.58 0.78 9.67
N TYR A 577 -32.39 1.16 9.20
CA TYR A 577 -32.02 2.54 8.92
C TYR A 577 -32.95 3.15 7.86
N ALA A 578 -33.14 2.47 6.72
CA ALA A 578 -34.00 2.94 5.63
C ALA A 578 -35.46 3.13 6.07
N LYS A 579 -36.01 2.16 6.82
CA LYS A 579 -37.38 2.24 7.36
C LYS A 579 -37.55 3.39 8.35
N ALA A 580 -36.54 3.68 9.16
CA ALA A 580 -36.58 4.82 10.05
C ALA A 580 -36.62 6.14 9.28
N VAL A 581 -35.78 6.29 8.24
CA VAL A 581 -35.80 7.47 7.36
C VAL A 581 -37.16 7.60 6.66
N GLU A 582 -37.69 6.52 6.10
CA GLU A 582 -39.02 6.53 5.49
C GLU A 582 -40.11 6.97 6.48
N SER A 583 -40.03 6.50 7.73
CA SER A 583 -40.98 6.87 8.78
C SER A 583 -40.85 8.33 9.19
N VAL A 584 -39.63 8.88 9.26
CA VAL A 584 -39.37 10.31 9.49
C VAL A 584 -39.99 11.17 8.39
N LEU A 585 -39.86 10.76 7.12
CA LEU A 585 -40.41 11.49 5.98
C LEU A 585 -41.95 11.48 5.93
N ARG A 586 -42.60 10.49 6.57
CA ARG A 586 -44.07 10.46 6.68
C ARG A 586 -44.63 11.50 7.66
N VAL A 587 -43.79 12.07 8.53
CA VAL A 587 -44.18 13.03 9.59
C VAL A 587 -44.13 14.49 9.14
N ILE A 588 -43.76 14.74 7.88
CA ILE A 588 -43.76 16.07 7.27
C ILE A 588 -45.16 16.70 7.37
N ASP A 589 -45.24 17.90 7.93
CA ASP A 589 -46.50 18.64 8.06
C ASP A 589 -46.82 19.38 6.75
N GLU A 590 -47.77 18.83 5.99
CA GLU A 590 -48.17 19.34 4.68
C GLU A 590 -48.75 20.76 4.72
N ASN A 591 -49.37 21.16 5.83
CA ASN A 591 -49.92 22.52 5.98
C ASN A 591 -48.79 23.56 6.06
N ARG A 592 -47.63 23.16 6.58
CA ARG A 592 -46.41 23.98 6.63
C ARG A 592 -45.54 23.82 5.38
N ALA A 593 -45.62 22.66 4.73
CA ALA A 593 -44.73 22.30 3.63
C ALA A 593 -44.92 23.11 2.34
N ARG A 594 -46.06 23.81 2.17
CA ARG A 594 -46.44 24.53 0.93
C ARG A 594 -46.07 23.73 -0.34
N PRO A 595 -46.66 22.54 -0.55
CA PRO A 595 -46.34 21.69 -1.70
C PRO A 595 -46.58 22.44 -3.02
N GLY A 596 -45.65 22.31 -3.98
CA GLY A 596 -45.77 22.94 -5.31
C GLY A 596 -44.98 24.25 -5.50
N THR A 597 -44.55 24.92 -4.42
CA THR A 597 -43.57 26.02 -4.52
C THR A 597 -42.15 25.48 -4.33
N LYS A 598 -41.33 25.52 -5.38
CA LYS A 598 -39.93 25.09 -5.31
C LYS A 598 -39.01 26.20 -4.79
N THR A 599 -38.11 25.87 -3.88
CA THR A 599 -37.05 26.76 -3.41
C THR A 599 -35.83 26.58 -4.29
N LYS A 600 -35.45 27.64 -5.02
CA LYS A 600 -34.34 27.61 -5.98
C LYS A 600 -33.04 27.11 -5.34
N GLY A 601 -32.44 26.09 -5.96
CA GLY A 601 -31.17 25.47 -5.55
C GLY A 601 -31.28 24.57 -4.32
N GLN A 602 -32.46 24.36 -3.75
CA GLN A 602 -32.64 23.46 -2.61
C GLN A 602 -32.78 22.01 -3.11
N ILE A 603 -31.97 21.11 -2.55
CA ILE A 603 -32.03 19.67 -2.85
C ILE A 603 -32.11 18.86 -1.57
N ASN A 604 -32.77 17.71 -1.64
CA ASN A 604 -32.74 16.72 -0.58
C ASN A 604 -31.54 15.80 -0.79
N VAL A 605 -30.92 15.32 0.29
CA VAL A 605 -29.83 14.36 0.25
C VAL A 605 -30.14 13.24 1.23
N LEU A 606 -30.50 12.06 0.73
CA LEU A 606 -30.74 10.88 1.56
C LEU A 606 -29.42 10.16 1.79
N VAL A 607 -29.01 10.06 3.04
CA VAL A 607 -27.68 9.59 3.44
C VAL A 607 -27.76 8.14 3.91
N GLY A 608 -26.95 7.25 3.33
CA GLY A 608 -26.87 5.85 3.74
C GLY A 608 -26.06 5.62 5.02
N PRO A 609 -26.30 4.50 5.73
CA PRO A 609 -25.67 4.19 7.02
C PRO A 609 -24.16 3.90 6.95
N HIS A 610 -23.60 3.76 5.74
CA HIS A 610 -22.18 3.51 5.52
C HIS A 610 -21.32 4.77 5.63
N LEU A 611 -21.94 5.95 5.61
CA LEU A 611 -21.24 7.23 5.71
C LEU A 611 -20.93 7.57 7.17
N THR A 612 -19.73 8.12 7.41
CA THR A 612 -19.35 8.65 8.71
C THR A 612 -19.98 10.05 8.96
N PRO A 613 -20.01 10.53 10.21
CA PRO A 613 -20.30 11.93 10.51
C PRO A 613 -19.40 12.90 9.72
N GLY A 614 -18.10 12.62 9.62
CA GLY A 614 -17.16 13.39 8.80
C GLY A 614 -17.52 13.42 7.32
N ASP A 615 -18.04 12.31 6.77
CA ASP A 615 -18.53 12.25 5.39
C ASP A 615 -19.75 13.14 5.17
N CYS A 616 -20.66 13.21 6.14
CA CYS A 616 -21.85 14.08 6.03
C CYS A 616 -21.45 15.56 5.98
N THR A 617 -20.46 15.96 6.81
CA THR A 617 -19.90 17.30 6.79
C THR A 617 -19.23 17.62 5.45
N GLU A 618 -18.34 16.74 4.95
CA GLU A 618 -17.68 16.94 3.66
C GLU A 618 -18.71 16.96 2.50
N LEU A 619 -19.72 16.08 2.52
CA LEU A 619 -20.77 16.04 1.49
C LEU A 619 -21.56 17.35 1.43
N ARG A 620 -21.92 17.90 2.60
CA ARG A 620 -22.57 19.21 2.70
C ARG A 620 -21.70 20.30 2.08
N GLU A 621 -20.42 20.38 2.46
CA GLU A 621 -19.48 21.37 1.91
C GLU A 621 -19.25 21.23 0.40
N ILE A 622 -19.23 19.99 -0.11
CA ILE A 622 -19.15 19.72 -1.55
C ILE A 622 -20.37 20.32 -2.24
N ILE A 623 -21.57 19.97 -1.81
CA ILE A 623 -22.82 20.42 -2.44
C ILE A 623 -22.97 21.94 -2.37
N GLU A 624 -22.72 22.54 -1.20
CA GLU A 624 -22.85 23.99 -1.00
C GLU A 624 -21.89 24.80 -1.88
N SER A 625 -20.74 24.24 -2.24
CA SER A 625 -19.80 24.93 -3.13
C SER A 625 -20.21 24.99 -4.60
N PHE A 626 -21.27 24.27 -4.98
CA PHE A 626 -21.99 24.47 -6.25
C PHE A 626 -23.12 25.51 -6.11
N GLY A 627 -23.28 26.16 -4.95
CA GLY A 627 -24.34 27.12 -4.67
C GLY A 627 -25.71 26.47 -4.36
N LEU A 628 -25.73 25.15 -4.17
CA LEU A 628 -26.92 24.40 -3.78
C LEU A 628 -27.14 24.46 -2.26
N LYS A 629 -28.37 24.21 -1.82
CA LYS A 629 -28.79 24.22 -0.40
C LYS A 629 -29.25 22.83 -0.01
N PRO A 630 -28.37 21.98 0.51
CA PRO A 630 -28.71 20.59 0.82
C PRO A 630 -29.46 20.46 2.15
N ILE A 631 -30.55 19.70 2.12
CA ILE A 631 -31.21 19.13 3.31
C ILE A 631 -30.81 17.67 3.40
N LEU A 632 -29.86 17.34 4.28
CA LEU A 632 -29.44 15.96 4.54
C LEU A 632 -30.47 15.28 5.44
N VAL A 633 -30.84 14.03 5.12
CA VAL A 633 -31.78 13.23 5.91
C VAL A 633 -31.30 11.77 5.97
N PRO A 634 -30.97 11.25 7.18
CA PRO A 634 -30.67 12.01 8.38
C PRO A 634 -29.28 12.67 8.26
N ASP A 635 -29.02 13.73 9.02
CA ASP A 635 -27.71 14.38 9.04
C ASP A 635 -26.84 13.83 10.18
N MET A 636 -25.98 12.86 9.85
CA MET A 636 -25.12 12.18 10.83
C MET A 636 -23.94 13.03 11.32
N ALA A 637 -23.70 14.22 10.75
CA ALA A 637 -22.71 15.17 11.29
C ALA A 637 -23.01 15.51 12.77
N ALA A 638 -24.24 15.29 13.23
CA ALA A 638 -24.63 15.38 14.63
C ALA A 638 -23.79 14.52 15.61
N LEU A 639 -23.07 13.50 15.12
CA LEU A 639 -22.22 12.58 15.91
C LEU A 639 -20.71 12.77 15.65
N ASP A 640 -20.29 13.95 15.18
CA ASP A 640 -18.88 14.28 14.88
C ASP A 640 -18.02 14.66 16.10
N GLY A 641 -18.61 14.65 17.30
CA GLY A 641 -17.95 15.06 18.54
C GLY A 641 -18.08 16.53 18.90
N SER A 642 -18.87 17.31 18.15
CA SER A 642 -19.11 18.74 18.43
C SER A 642 -20.11 19.02 19.57
N ARG A 643 -20.81 18.00 20.07
CA ARG A 643 -21.84 18.14 21.10
C ARG A 643 -21.29 18.69 22.41
N THR A 644 -22.01 19.63 23.02
CA THR A 644 -21.69 20.18 24.34
C THR A 644 -22.79 19.89 25.36
N GLY A 645 -22.39 19.44 26.55
CA GLY A 645 -23.32 19.14 27.65
C GLY A 645 -24.04 17.79 27.48
N PHE A 646 -24.97 17.52 28.40
CA PHE A 646 -25.79 16.30 28.37
C PHE A 646 -27.22 16.64 27.91
N SER A 647 -27.72 15.88 26.94
CA SER A 647 -29.12 15.95 26.49
C SER A 647 -29.73 14.54 26.52
N ALA A 648 -30.99 14.44 26.92
CA ALA A 648 -31.77 13.21 26.79
C ALA A 648 -32.30 13.03 25.36
N LEU A 649 -32.37 14.11 24.58
CA LEU A 649 -32.74 14.15 23.17
C LEU A 649 -31.50 14.08 22.30
N THR A 650 -31.67 13.69 21.04
CA THR A 650 -30.66 13.92 20.01
C THR A 650 -30.37 15.42 19.89
N SER A 651 -29.15 15.76 19.52
CA SER A 651 -28.68 17.14 19.40
C SER A 651 -27.94 17.33 18.08
N GLY A 652 -28.34 18.33 17.31
CA GLY A 652 -27.83 18.59 15.96
C GLY A 652 -28.49 17.72 14.90
N GLY A 653 -28.07 17.90 13.65
CA GLY A 653 -28.60 17.18 12.50
C GLY A 653 -29.82 17.84 11.87
N THR A 654 -30.68 17.05 11.21
CA THR A 654 -31.85 17.55 10.46
C THR A 654 -32.93 18.07 11.40
N THR A 655 -33.34 19.32 11.26
CA THR A 655 -34.41 19.89 12.11
C THR A 655 -35.80 19.56 11.56
N ILE A 656 -36.85 19.65 12.40
CA ILE A 656 -38.24 19.56 11.92
C ILE A 656 -38.52 20.60 10.83
N GLN A 657 -37.99 21.81 10.97
CA GLN A 657 -38.18 22.87 10.00
C GLN A 657 -37.55 22.52 8.64
N ASP A 658 -36.44 21.79 8.64
CA ASP A 658 -35.85 21.26 7.42
C ASP A 658 -36.71 20.14 6.81
N LEU A 659 -37.23 19.22 7.63
CA LEU A 659 -38.16 18.17 7.17
C LEU A 659 -39.40 18.78 6.50
N ASP A 660 -40.01 19.78 7.13
CA ASP A 660 -41.18 20.48 6.57
C ASP A 660 -40.85 21.20 5.25
N ARG A 661 -39.57 21.49 4.96
CA ARG A 661 -39.14 22.13 3.69
C ARG A 661 -38.83 21.15 2.56
N ILE A 662 -38.74 19.84 2.83
CA ILE A 662 -38.41 18.80 1.83
C ILE A 662 -39.30 18.87 0.57
N PRO A 663 -40.64 19.07 0.67
CA PRO A 663 -41.50 19.14 -0.53
C PRO A 663 -41.16 20.29 -1.50
N GLN A 664 -40.45 21.31 -1.01
CA GLN A 664 -40.01 22.48 -1.78
C GLN A 664 -38.69 22.26 -2.51
N SER A 665 -38.01 21.14 -2.28
CA SER A 665 -36.74 20.83 -2.96
C SER A 665 -36.95 20.49 -4.43
N GLU A 666 -36.01 20.89 -5.27
CA GLU A 666 -36.05 20.69 -6.73
C GLU A 666 -35.70 19.25 -7.13
N PHE A 667 -34.88 18.57 -6.33
CA PHE A 667 -34.35 17.24 -6.62
C PHE A 667 -33.96 16.50 -5.34
N THR A 668 -33.89 15.16 -5.40
CA THR A 668 -33.39 14.32 -4.31
C THR A 668 -32.16 13.52 -4.76
N LEU A 669 -31.02 13.74 -4.12
CA LEU A 669 -29.82 12.93 -4.29
C LEU A 669 -29.82 11.80 -3.26
N VAL A 670 -29.60 10.56 -3.68
CA VAL A 670 -29.65 9.38 -2.80
C VAL A 670 -28.28 8.73 -2.76
N ILE A 671 -27.68 8.65 -1.58
CA ILE A 671 -26.34 8.07 -1.38
C ILE A 671 -26.48 6.69 -0.75
N GLY A 672 -26.18 5.66 -1.54
CA GLY A 672 -26.35 4.26 -1.13
C GLY A 672 -27.69 3.68 -1.61
N PRO A 673 -27.67 2.51 -2.29
CA PRO A 673 -28.88 1.85 -2.76
C PRO A 673 -29.92 1.56 -1.67
N ALA A 674 -29.50 1.35 -0.41
CA ALA A 674 -30.44 1.12 0.69
C ALA A 674 -31.44 2.28 0.89
N MET A 675 -31.08 3.52 0.48
CA MET A 675 -31.93 4.70 0.64
C MET A 675 -32.91 4.94 -0.54
N GLU A 676 -32.97 4.04 -1.53
CA GLU A 676 -33.90 4.18 -2.67
C GLU A 676 -35.37 4.12 -2.23
N GLY A 677 -35.71 3.28 -1.26
CA GLY A 677 -37.08 3.16 -0.71
C GLY A 677 -37.63 4.51 -0.20
N PRO A 678 -36.93 5.18 0.74
CA PRO A 678 -37.26 6.55 1.16
C PRO A 678 -37.39 7.56 0.00
N ALA A 679 -36.54 7.47 -1.02
CA ALA A 679 -36.59 8.37 -2.18
C ALA A 679 -37.84 8.14 -3.04
N ARG A 680 -38.20 6.87 -3.25
CA ARG A 680 -39.43 6.49 -3.96
C ARG A 680 -40.67 7.03 -3.24
N ALA A 681 -40.71 6.97 -1.91
CA ALA A 681 -41.79 7.57 -1.12
C ALA A 681 -41.90 9.09 -1.35
N LEU A 682 -40.78 9.81 -1.49
CA LEU A 682 -40.80 11.24 -1.84
C LEU A 682 -41.27 11.50 -3.28
N GLN A 683 -40.87 10.66 -4.23
CA GLN A 683 -41.32 10.77 -5.62
C GLN A 683 -42.83 10.53 -5.74
N GLU A 684 -43.34 9.46 -5.13
CA GLU A 684 -44.77 9.12 -5.15
C GLU A 684 -45.63 10.20 -4.49
N LYS A 685 -45.17 10.74 -3.36
CA LYS A 685 -45.95 11.69 -2.57
C LYS A 685 -45.85 13.14 -3.05
N TYR A 686 -44.66 13.58 -3.48
CA TYR A 686 -44.37 14.99 -3.78
C TYR A 686 -43.87 15.23 -5.21
N SER A 687 -43.79 14.19 -6.05
CA SER A 687 -43.29 14.26 -7.44
C SER A 687 -41.89 14.90 -7.53
N ILE A 688 -41.02 14.57 -6.58
CA ILE A 688 -39.62 14.99 -6.59
C ILE A 688 -38.80 13.88 -7.24
N GLU A 689 -38.17 14.18 -8.36
CA GLU A 689 -37.25 13.26 -9.03
C GLU A 689 -36.01 12.99 -8.18
N TYR A 690 -35.42 11.80 -8.34
CA TYR A 690 -34.23 11.40 -7.61
C TYR A 690 -33.20 10.66 -8.46
N LEU A 691 -31.95 10.66 -7.97
CA LEU A 691 -30.87 9.87 -8.53
C LEU A 691 -30.18 9.07 -7.41
N VAL A 692 -30.08 7.76 -7.60
CA VAL A 692 -29.32 6.87 -6.72
C VAL A 692 -27.86 6.85 -7.14
N MET A 693 -26.98 7.13 -6.19
CA MET A 693 -25.53 7.02 -6.34
C MET A 693 -25.05 5.78 -5.61
N ASP A 694 -24.61 4.79 -6.38
CA ASP A 694 -24.01 3.54 -5.88
C ASP A 694 -22.74 3.79 -5.05
N SER A 695 -21.97 4.80 -5.43
CA SER A 695 -20.72 5.18 -4.76
C SER A 695 -20.40 6.65 -5.05
N ILE A 696 -19.88 7.33 -4.04
CA ILE A 696 -19.35 8.69 -4.12
C ILE A 696 -17.86 8.75 -3.72
N SER A 697 -17.19 7.59 -3.78
CA SER A 697 -15.75 7.41 -3.60
C SER A 697 -15.16 6.78 -4.85
N GLY A 698 -13.83 6.79 -4.96
CA GLY A 698 -13.15 6.43 -6.20
C GLY A 698 -13.15 7.59 -7.21
N ILE A 699 -12.43 7.42 -8.31
CA ILE A 699 -12.42 8.39 -9.41
C ILE A 699 -13.82 8.45 -10.03
N TYR A 700 -14.40 7.32 -10.41
CA TYR A 700 -15.63 7.33 -11.20
C TYR A 700 -16.85 7.71 -10.37
N GLY A 701 -16.95 7.22 -9.13
CA GLY A 701 -18.02 7.60 -8.21
C GLY A 701 -17.99 9.11 -7.90
N THR A 702 -16.81 9.64 -7.59
CA THR A 702 -16.65 11.08 -7.32
C THR A 702 -16.86 11.93 -8.56
N ASP A 703 -16.33 11.54 -9.73
CA ASP A 703 -16.58 12.26 -11.00
C ASP A 703 -18.08 12.30 -11.31
N GLY A 704 -18.80 11.21 -11.05
CA GLY A 704 -20.26 11.12 -11.17
C GLY A 704 -20.99 12.10 -10.26
N LEU A 705 -20.58 12.22 -8.99
CA LEU A 705 -21.12 13.20 -8.04
C LEU A 705 -20.89 14.62 -8.55
N MET A 706 -19.64 14.96 -8.90
CA MET A 706 -19.28 16.31 -9.35
C MET A 706 -20.04 16.71 -10.62
N LYS A 707 -20.20 15.78 -11.57
CA LYS A 707 -20.98 15.99 -12.78
C LYS A 707 -22.47 16.21 -12.47
N THR A 708 -23.04 15.41 -11.57
CA THR A 708 -24.44 15.53 -11.15
C THR A 708 -24.69 16.89 -10.52
N LEU A 709 -23.85 17.31 -9.58
CA LEU A 709 -23.96 18.61 -8.92
C LEU A 709 -23.76 19.77 -9.91
N SER A 710 -22.85 19.63 -10.86
CA SER A 710 -22.65 20.62 -11.93
C SER A 710 -23.90 20.80 -12.80
N ILE A 711 -24.57 19.69 -13.14
CA ILE A 711 -25.83 19.71 -13.91
C ILE A 711 -26.95 20.35 -13.10
N LEU A 712 -27.15 19.93 -11.84
CA LEU A 712 -28.22 20.44 -10.98
C LEU A 712 -28.06 21.93 -10.68
N SER A 713 -26.84 22.41 -10.48
CA SER A 713 -26.53 23.81 -10.17
C SER A 713 -26.33 24.70 -11.39
N ASN A 714 -26.19 24.11 -12.59
CA ASN A 714 -25.70 24.79 -13.79
C ASN A 714 -24.39 25.58 -13.55
N THR A 715 -23.52 25.05 -12.69
CA THR A 715 -22.23 25.66 -12.31
C THR A 715 -21.10 24.68 -12.65
N PRO A 716 -19.98 25.12 -13.26
CA PRO A 716 -18.86 24.23 -13.55
C PRO A 716 -18.24 23.69 -12.25
N VAL A 717 -17.61 22.51 -12.32
CA VAL A 717 -16.90 21.92 -11.18
C VAL A 717 -15.84 22.89 -10.65
N PRO A 718 -15.88 23.30 -9.37
CA PRO A 718 -14.89 24.21 -8.80
C PRO A 718 -13.44 23.72 -8.95
N GLU A 719 -12.49 24.62 -9.24
CA GLU A 719 -11.08 24.28 -9.49
C GLU A 719 -10.44 23.52 -8.31
N ARG A 720 -10.89 23.76 -7.07
CA ARG A 720 -10.42 23.01 -5.90
C ARG A 720 -10.63 21.50 -6.05
N PHE A 721 -11.74 21.07 -6.62
CA PHE A 721 -12.04 19.65 -6.83
C PHE A 721 -11.34 19.07 -8.06
N LEU A 722 -11.16 19.87 -9.12
CA LEU A 722 -10.31 19.48 -10.25
C LEU A 722 -8.87 19.24 -9.78
N ARG A 723 -8.37 20.09 -8.87
CA ARG A 723 -7.07 19.88 -8.21
C ARG A 723 -7.06 18.62 -7.35
N GLN A 724 -8.07 18.41 -6.49
CA GLN A 724 -8.16 17.19 -5.67
C GLN A 724 -8.20 15.92 -6.53
N ARG A 725 -8.93 15.92 -7.65
CA ARG A 725 -8.94 14.81 -8.62
C ARG A 725 -7.55 14.52 -9.17
N ARG A 726 -6.78 15.55 -9.54
CA ARG A 726 -5.38 15.38 -10.00
C ARG A 726 -4.48 14.79 -8.91
N ILE A 727 -4.70 15.18 -7.64
CA ILE A 727 -3.97 14.62 -6.50
C ILE A 727 -4.37 13.15 -6.27
N LEU A 728 -5.65 12.80 -6.39
CA LEU A 728 -6.10 11.41 -6.27
C LEU A 728 -5.44 10.53 -7.34
N VAL A 729 -5.42 10.97 -8.61
CA VAL A 729 -4.75 10.22 -9.68
C VAL A 729 -3.26 10.04 -9.37
N ASP A 730 -2.60 11.05 -8.80
CA ASP A 730 -1.20 10.96 -8.36
C ASP A 730 -1.03 9.94 -7.23
N ALA A 731 -1.88 10.01 -6.20
CA ALA A 731 -1.85 9.12 -5.05
C ALA A 731 -2.16 7.65 -5.45
N MET A 732 -3.07 7.43 -6.40
CA MET A 732 -3.33 6.10 -6.96
C MET A 732 -2.12 5.55 -7.70
N ARG A 733 -1.43 6.41 -8.46
CA ARG A 733 -0.16 6.03 -9.10
C ARG A 733 0.88 5.69 -8.04
N ASP A 734 0.98 6.42 -6.93
CA ASP A 734 1.96 6.11 -5.88
C ASP A 734 1.64 4.79 -5.18
N ALA A 735 0.35 4.55 -4.90
CA ALA A 735 -0.14 3.35 -4.22
C ALA A 735 -0.14 2.09 -5.10
N HIS A 736 -0.11 2.21 -6.44
CA HIS A 736 -0.33 1.07 -7.33
C HIS A 736 0.68 -0.06 -7.16
N PHE A 737 1.94 0.23 -6.82
CA PHE A 737 2.97 -0.80 -6.60
C PHE A 737 2.64 -1.72 -5.43
N PHE A 738 1.86 -1.23 -4.47
CA PHE A 738 1.50 -1.98 -3.27
C PHE A 738 0.14 -2.65 -3.40
N ILE A 739 -0.81 -2.01 -4.09
CA ILE A 739 -2.20 -2.50 -4.21
C ILE A 739 -2.41 -3.41 -5.42
N SER A 740 -1.77 -3.10 -6.56
CA SER A 740 -2.09 -3.76 -7.82
C SER A 740 -1.80 -5.26 -7.77
N GLY A 741 -2.81 -6.07 -8.11
CA GLY A 741 -2.71 -7.54 -8.10
C GLY A 741 -2.83 -8.20 -6.72
N ARG A 742 -2.91 -7.43 -5.62
CA ARG A 742 -3.17 -7.97 -4.28
C ARG A 742 -4.61 -8.45 -4.15
N ARG A 743 -4.81 -9.48 -3.33
CA ARG A 743 -6.10 -10.16 -3.10
C ARG A 743 -6.79 -9.58 -1.87
N PHE A 744 -8.00 -9.07 -2.04
CA PHE A 744 -8.78 -8.46 -0.96
C PHE A 744 -10.00 -9.30 -0.61
N CYS A 745 -10.34 -9.32 0.68
CA CYS A 745 -11.65 -9.75 1.18
C CYS A 745 -12.36 -8.55 1.81
N ILE A 746 -13.64 -8.35 1.49
CA ILE A 746 -14.48 -7.30 2.09
C ILE A 746 -15.60 -7.99 2.87
N ALA A 747 -15.76 -7.65 4.15
CA ALA A 747 -16.85 -8.15 4.98
C ALA A 747 -17.53 -6.99 5.70
N THR A 748 -18.55 -6.40 5.09
CA THR A 748 -19.24 -5.18 5.56
C THR A 748 -20.73 -5.20 5.16
N GLU A 749 -21.47 -4.16 5.53
CA GLU A 749 -22.82 -3.92 4.98
C GLU A 749 -22.77 -3.65 3.46
N ARG A 750 -23.82 -4.02 2.72
CA ARG A 750 -23.81 -4.09 1.24
C ARG A 750 -23.45 -2.77 0.53
N ASP A 751 -23.93 -1.62 0.99
CA ASP A 751 -23.61 -0.33 0.35
C ASP A 751 -22.12 0.02 0.52
N LEU A 752 -21.56 -0.27 1.69
CA LEU A 752 -20.14 -0.06 1.96
C LEU A 752 -19.28 -1.03 1.12
N ALA A 753 -19.70 -2.30 1.02
CA ALA A 753 -19.03 -3.29 0.20
C ALA A 753 -19.02 -2.88 -1.29
N LEU A 754 -20.13 -2.34 -1.80
CA LEU A 754 -20.23 -1.80 -3.15
C LEU A 754 -19.23 -0.66 -3.38
N MET A 755 -19.20 0.33 -2.48
CA MET A 755 -18.28 1.46 -2.54
C MET A 755 -16.81 1.00 -2.53
N LEU A 756 -16.43 0.14 -1.58
CA LEU A 756 -15.06 -0.34 -1.40
C LEU A 756 -14.59 -1.23 -2.55
N SER A 757 -15.47 -2.09 -3.08
CA SER A 757 -15.13 -2.97 -4.20
C SER A 757 -14.67 -2.17 -5.42
N ARG A 758 -15.32 -1.04 -5.69
CA ARG A 758 -14.94 -0.11 -6.77
C ARG A 758 -13.62 0.59 -6.50
N VAL A 759 -13.44 1.18 -5.31
CA VAL A 759 -12.19 1.88 -4.95
C VAL A 759 -10.95 0.98 -5.04
N ILE A 760 -11.07 -0.26 -4.54
CA ILE A 760 -9.98 -1.25 -4.57
C ILE A 760 -9.69 -1.68 -6.00
N THR A 761 -10.73 -1.98 -6.80
CA THR A 761 -10.57 -2.40 -8.19
C THR A 761 -10.00 -1.29 -9.08
N GLU A 762 -10.47 -0.04 -8.90
CA GLU A 762 -9.91 1.15 -9.57
C GLU A 762 -8.41 1.35 -9.26
N SER A 763 -7.95 0.90 -8.09
CA SER A 763 -6.54 0.94 -7.68
C SER A 763 -5.73 -0.28 -8.13
N GLY A 764 -6.33 -1.18 -8.91
CA GLY A 764 -5.70 -2.41 -9.43
C GLY A 764 -5.75 -3.62 -8.49
N GLY A 765 -6.41 -3.50 -7.33
CA GLY A 765 -6.60 -4.62 -6.40
C GLY A 765 -7.63 -5.63 -6.91
N GLN A 766 -7.51 -6.89 -6.48
CA GLN A 766 -8.42 -7.98 -6.85
C GLN A 766 -9.31 -8.35 -5.66
N VAL A 767 -10.58 -7.97 -5.71
CA VAL A 767 -11.55 -8.36 -4.68
C VAL A 767 -12.00 -9.80 -4.91
N LYS A 768 -11.49 -10.72 -4.10
CA LYS A 768 -11.73 -12.16 -4.23
C LYS A 768 -13.03 -12.61 -3.58
N LEU A 769 -13.33 -12.06 -2.41
CA LEU A 769 -14.50 -12.44 -1.64
C LEU A 769 -15.17 -11.20 -1.05
N VAL A 770 -16.48 -11.14 -1.17
CA VAL A 770 -17.34 -10.19 -0.46
C VAL A 770 -18.33 -10.96 0.41
N VAL A 771 -18.32 -10.68 1.70
CA VAL A 771 -19.29 -11.21 2.68
C VAL A 771 -20.21 -10.08 3.11
N VAL A 772 -21.50 -10.27 2.94
CA VAL A 772 -22.53 -9.31 3.38
C VAL A 772 -23.55 -10.01 4.28
N PRO A 773 -24.19 -9.29 5.21
CA PRO A 773 -25.21 -9.88 6.08
C PRO A 773 -26.52 -10.17 5.33
N VAL A 774 -26.80 -9.43 4.25
CA VAL A 774 -27.96 -9.58 3.37
C VAL A 774 -27.52 -9.28 1.95
N LEU A 775 -27.86 -10.14 0.99
CA LEU A 775 -27.53 -9.87 -0.41
C LEU A 775 -28.22 -8.60 -0.94
N PRO A 776 -27.53 -7.77 -1.73
CA PRO A 776 -28.17 -6.66 -2.43
C PRO A 776 -29.15 -7.18 -3.51
N GLU A 777 -30.12 -6.36 -3.91
CA GLU A 777 -31.03 -6.70 -5.01
C GLU A 777 -30.30 -6.90 -6.35
N ARG A 778 -29.19 -6.16 -6.54
CA ARG A 778 -28.34 -6.18 -7.74
C ARG A 778 -26.89 -6.55 -7.37
N PRO A 779 -26.59 -7.81 -7.03
CA PRO A 779 -25.26 -8.24 -6.61
C PRO A 779 -24.19 -8.05 -7.68
N GLU A 780 -24.56 -8.03 -8.95
CA GLU A 780 -23.66 -7.78 -10.09
C GLU A 780 -23.02 -6.38 -10.08
N THR A 781 -23.52 -5.46 -9.26
CA THR A 781 -22.95 -4.10 -9.11
C THR A 781 -21.67 -4.07 -8.27
N ILE A 782 -21.48 -5.07 -7.41
CA ILE A 782 -20.29 -5.24 -6.57
C ILE A 782 -19.20 -5.94 -7.39
N GLN A 783 -18.03 -5.32 -7.46
CA GLN A 783 -16.90 -5.85 -8.24
C GLN A 783 -16.12 -6.87 -7.41
N ALA A 784 -16.48 -8.15 -7.53
CA ALA A 784 -15.80 -9.25 -6.84
C ALA A 784 -15.89 -10.57 -7.60
N ASP A 785 -14.94 -11.47 -7.34
CA ASP A 785 -14.97 -12.83 -7.91
C ASP A 785 -16.13 -13.64 -7.29
N GLN A 786 -16.35 -13.52 -5.98
CA GLN A 786 -17.41 -14.20 -5.23
C GLN A 786 -18.11 -13.28 -4.23
N ILE A 787 -19.44 -13.40 -4.13
CA ILE A 787 -20.27 -12.71 -3.13
C ILE A 787 -21.07 -13.76 -2.35
N ILE A 788 -21.05 -13.66 -1.02
CA ILE A 788 -21.79 -14.55 -0.12
C ILE A 788 -22.64 -13.75 0.89
N GLU A 789 -23.81 -14.30 1.19
CA GLU A 789 -24.56 -13.94 2.39
C GLU A 789 -24.02 -14.79 3.55
N GLY A 790 -23.48 -14.18 4.60
CA GLY A 790 -22.78 -14.94 5.63
C GLY A 790 -22.28 -14.16 6.84
N ASP A 791 -21.38 -14.81 7.58
CA ASP A 791 -20.74 -14.31 8.80
C ASP A 791 -19.21 -14.22 8.65
N LEU A 792 -18.50 -13.80 9.69
CA LEU A 792 -17.04 -13.62 9.62
C LEU A 792 -16.28 -14.95 9.52
N ASP A 793 -16.86 -16.08 9.96
CA ASP A 793 -16.27 -17.41 9.80
C ASP A 793 -16.26 -17.89 8.33
N ASP A 794 -17.18 -17.37 7.51
CA ASP A 794 -17.23 -17.65 6.08
C ASP A 794 -16.07 -16.97 5.29
N ILE A 795 -15.27 -16.12 5.94
CA ILE A 795 -14.03 -15.58 5.35
C ILE A 795 -13.00 -16.71 5.30
N GLN A 796 -12.93 -17.40 4.16
CA GLN A 796 -12.01 -18.49 3.90
C GLN A 796 -11.26 -18.26 2.58
N GLY A 797 -9.96 -18.52 2.59
CA GLY A 797 -9.10 -18.33 1.43
C GLY A 797 -7.81 -17.59 1.78
N GLU A 798 -7.02 -17.30 0.75
CA GLU A 798 -5.79 -16.54 0.87
C GLU A 798 -6.01 -15.11 0.39
N PHE A 799 -5.82 -14.15 1.29
CA PHE A 799 -5.96 -12.73 1.04
C PHE A 799 -4.71 -11.99 1.51
N ASP A 800 -4.38 -10.89 0.85
CA ASP A 800 -3.31 -9.98 1.27
C ASP A 800 -3.83 -8.93 2.28
N LEU A 801 -5.14 -8.63 2.26
CA LEU A 801 -5.78 -7.71 3.20
C LEU A 801 -7.28 -7.98 3.36
N ILE A 802 -7.79 -7.84 4.59
CA ILE A 802 -9.22 -7.89 4.90
C ILE A 802 -9.74 -6.47 5.22
N VAL A 803 -10.88 -6.10 4.67
CA VAL A 803 -11.60 -4.85 4.99
C VAL A 803 -12.90 -5.19 5.70
N SER A 804 -13.02 -4.83 6.98
CA SER A 804 -14.21 -5.17 7.80
C SER A 804 -14.30 -4.32 9.07
N SER A 805 -15.29 -4.56 9.91
CA SER A 805 -15.48 -3.90 11.21
C SER A 805 -14.48 -4.40 12.25
N SER A 806 -14.50 -3.80 13.45
CA SER A 806 -13.63 -4.24 14.56
C SER A 806 -13.91 -5.67 15.04
N HIS A 807 -15.05 -6.25 14.68
CA HIS A 807 -15.35 -7.66 14.99
C HIS A 807 -14.49 -8.65 14.19
N ALA A 808 -13.92 -8.24 13.05
CA ALA A 808 -13.08 -9.12 12.25
C ALA A 808 -11.64 -9.27 12.76
N SER A 809 -11.26 -8.59 13.85
CA SER A 809 -9.88 -8.59 14.36
C SER A 809 -9.37 -9.99 14.66
N ASP A 810 -10.16 -10.82 15.34
CA ASP A 810 -9.76 -12.18 15.69
C ASP A 810 -9.66 -13.08 14.45
N ARG A 811 -10.59 -12.93 13.49
CA ARG A 811 -10.56 -13.67 12.23
C ARG A 811 -9.34 -13.32 11.38
N ALA A 812 -9.04 -12.03 11.25
CA ALA A 812 -7.86 -11.55 10.54
C ALA A 812 -6.56 -12.06 11.19
N GLY A 813 -6.50 -12.05 12.53
CA GLY A 813 -5.39 -12.62 13.30
C GLY A 813 -5.20 -14.12 13.10
N GLN A 814 -6.30 -14.90 13.04
CA GLN A 814 -6.24 -16.35 12.75
C GLN A 814 -5.69 -16.64 11.35
N LEU A 815 -6.02 -15.81 10.36
CA LEU A 815 -5.54 -15.96 8.98
C LEU A 815 -4.13 -15.37 8.77
N GLY A 816 -3.61 -14.60 9.73
CA GLY A 816 -2.34 -13.89 9.59
C GLY A 816 -2.39 -12.80 8.51
N VAL A 817 -3.54 -12.14 8.37
CA VAL A 817 -3.79 -11.12 7.33
C VAL A 817 -4.08 -9.77 8.00
N PRO A 818 -3.53 -8.65 7.51
CA PRO A 818 -3.84 -7.33 8.07
C PRO A 818 -5.32 -6.95 7.88
N LEU A 819 -5.89 -6.28 8.89
CA LEU A 819 -7.25 -5.75 8.90
C LEU A 819 -7.26 -4.23 8.71
N TYR A 820 -7.90 -3.77 7.64
CA TYR A 820 -8.30 -2.37 7.48
C TYR A 820 -9.72 -2.20 8.04
N GLU A 821 -9.81 -1.54 9.20
CA GLU A 821 -11.08 -1.40 9.91
C GLU A 821 -11.97 -0.31 9.30
N MET A 822 -13.11 -0.72 8.72
CA MET A 822 -14.12 0.16 8.12
C MET A 822 -15.51 -0.48 8.20
N GLY A 823 -16.54 0.35 8.40
CA GLY A 823 -17.93 -0.05 8.55
C GLY A 823 -18.44 0.10 9.97
N PHE A 824 -19.33 -0.81 10.38
CA PHE A 824 -19.93 -0.79 11.71
C PHE A 824 -19.82 -2.17 12.36
N PRO A 825 -19.44 -2.26 13.64
CA PRO A 825 -18.90 -1.19 14.49
C PRO A 825 -17.36 -1.13 14.36
N VAL A 826 -16.81 0.08 14.32
CA VAL A 826 -15.38 0.33 14.48
C VAL A 826 -15.13 0.97 15.84
N PHE A 827 -14.46 0.25 16.75
CA PHE A 827 -14.15 0.72 18.11
C PHE A 827 -12.68 0.51 18.52
N ASN A 828 -11.89 -0.25 17.76
CA ASN A 828 -10.44 -0.38 17.98
C ASN A 828 -9.64 0.78 17.33
N ARG A 829 -10.31 1.66 16.58
CA ARG A 829 -9.73 2.91 16.05
C ARG A 829 -10.30 4.12 16.78
N ILE A 830 -9.42 5.09 17.03
CA ILE A 830 -9.76 6.40 17.57
C ILE A 830 -10.03 7.33 16.38
N GLY A 831 -11.07 8.15 16.46
CA GLY A 831 -11.38 9.17 15.44
C GLY A 831 -12.07 8.64 14.18
N TYR A 832 -12.53 7.38 14.15
CA TYR A 832 -13.26 6.83 12.99
C TYR A 832 -14.48 7.69 12.57
N PRO A 833 -15.32 8.22 13.49
CA PRO A 833 -16.45 9.08 13.10
C PRO A 833 -16.06 10.35 12.34
N ASN A 834 -14.84 10.84 12.54
CA ASN A 834 -14.34 12.08 11.93
C ASN A 834 -13.59 11.83 10.62
N ARG A 835 -13.48 10.56 10.23
CA ARG A 835 -12.76 10.15 9.03
C ARG A 835 -13.59 10.48 7.80
N ILE A 836 -12.95 11.10 6.82
CA ILE A 836 -13.55 11.31 5.49
C ILE A 836 -13.19 10.09 4.63
N THR A 837 -14.20 9.46 4.06
CA THR A 837 -14.14 8.25 3.23
C THR A 837 -14.77 8.48 1.84
N ILE A 838 -15.40 9.64 1.63
CA ILE A 838 -16.00 10.06 0.36
C ILE A 838 -15.17 11.08 -0.41
N GLY A 839 -15.53 11.25 -1.68
CA GLY A 839 -14.92 12.22 -2.57
C GLY A 839 -13.45 11.91 -2.87
N TYR A 840 -12.77 12.85 -3.51
CA TYR A 840 -11.37 12.66 -3.89
C TYR A 840 -10.45 12.54 -2.67
N ARG A 841 -10.69 13.32 -1.61
CA ARG A 841 -9.89 13.31 -0.38
C ARG A 841 -10.04 12.01 0.40
N GLY A 842 -11.28 11.58 0.67
CA GLY A 842 -11.50 10.32 1.38
C GLY A 842 -10.98 9.12 0.61
N THR A 843 -11.05 9.16 -0.73
CA THR A 843 -10.44 8.13 -1.57
C THR A 843 -8.91 8.10 -1.43
N ILE A 844 -8.23 9.25 -1.40
CA ILE A 844 -6.77 9.33 -1.15
C ILE A 844 -6.43 8.68 0.19
N ASP A 845 -7.18 8.99 1.24
CA ASP A 845 -6.90 8.46 2.58
C ASP A 845 -7.12 6.93 2.65
N ILE A 846 -8.12 6.39 1.95
CA ILE A 846 -8.37 4.95 1.87
C ILE A 846 -7.20 4.23 1.16
N ILE A 847 -6.81 4.69 -0.03
CA ILE A 847 -5.76 4.01 -0.81
C ILE A 847 -4.40 4.09 -0.13
N GLN A 848 -4.08 5.21 0.52
CA GLN A 848 -2.82 5.38 1.24
C GLN A 848 -2.76 4.49 2.49
N ASP A 849 -3.85 4.41 3.24
CA ASP A 849 -3.92 3.51 4.41
C ASP A 849 -3.77 2.04 4.00
N ILE A 850 -4.46 1.61 2.95
CA ILE A 850 -4.34 0.25 2.41
C ILE A 850 -2.90 -0.02 1.95
N ALA A 851 -2.31 0.88 1.15
CA ALA A 851 -0.94 0.73 0.67
C ALA A 851 0.07 0.68 1.84
N ASN A 852 -0.11 1.51 2.87
CA ASN A 852 0.75 1.53 4.06
C ASN A 852 0.62 0.26 4.91
N LEU A 853 -0.57 -0.35 4.98
CA LEU A 853 -0.74 -1.64 5.65
C LEU A 853 -0.01 -2.74 4.90
N LEU A 854 -0.15 -2.79 3.57
CA LEU A 854 0.53 -3.76 2.71
C LEU A 854 2.05 -3.56 2.72
N TYR A 855 2.52 -2.32 2.81
CA TYR A 855 3.95 -2.00 2.86
C TYR A 855 4.65 -2.48 4.14
N LYS A 856 3.96 -2.57 5.27
CA LYS A 856 4.58 -2.92 6.57
C LYS A 856 4.90 -4.41 6.74
N GLU A 857 4.35 -5.27 5.90
CA GLU A 857 4.52 -6.73 6.00
C GLU A 857 5.59 -7.31 5.06
N ASP A 858 6.01 -6.56 4.03
CA ASP A 858 7.17 -6.88 3.18
C ASP A 858 8.49 -6.46 3.88
#